data_AF-A0A7J7NIU4-F1
#
_entry.id   AF-A0A7J7NIU4-F1
#
_cell.length_a   1.000
_cell.length_b   1.000
_cell.length_c   1.000
_cell.angle_alpha   90.00
_cell.angle_beta   90.00
_cell.angle_gamma   90.00
#
_symmetry.space_group_name_H-M   'P 1'
#
loop_
_entity.id
_entity.type
_entity.pdbx_description
1 polymer ?
#
loop_
_entity_poly.entity_id
_entity_poly.type
_entity_poly.pdbx_seq_one_letter_code
_entity_poly.pdbx_strand_id
1 'polypeptide(L)'
;MSSPKKTMGEFRGWSHLSADLLQHINQMCHGMLHINNHLIFTRVCSHWRAIALRTRHILPRQQPFVLLQGNKVVHRFLNPFTQEKYGVPLKHNIFCGSIGDSLFSIDYPSGNFTITRVPSCTSLEMPPLPSFKGRKGRVCKILFSSDPYSSNRWVAMCVTVSKDVDVSIRYCRQGDYDWKDIDETLSCSDFLYYNGQFVVSDYFGSTKAVRISYFSSHPNYTVIAVPPEGEELLEFQQVYLVEYGGALYSVCQVLGESHNTYELYELDTARRQWVEVKRLDNVGFYVGVSHSVAFDIQGFFKTKSCLIFDNERGITFDLDQKTEFHWENPFKGIWVTHSLPLKPSGFEAAEQKAYLRLIKSYFPEDPFLGLHHATGDLFSLLQDGVLLCKLINIAVPGTIEERAIEMNRDIAHIQRIGNHTLCLNSAKAIGCPVSHIGVEDFLESRPKLVLEFIFQVIKVWKFFFYETVSRHRFEKTPQLMQIVDTDKGSVRLAPEKLLLEWINYHLKRARPAKRITNFSVDLKDGVAYAYLLCGVRILSELESILNIEDHTERVKFIYVKAENQGLESFVTAKDIISGSPNLNLIYVANVFHYRNGFSVSGEATSSMKPDDLEVSTDERFFRMWINTLGIRTYVNYLFADVKNGWVLLEVSDKIRPGSVKWHEAIEPPLDGELVNWKQAVTIWKPKNISGNDIVERNKKCIQELLWLMMQSHMLVLLKSARFIPSNVEEITTIQIAIVKWANDMVKRKDLQIQTLQDKSLSSGIFLLELLSAVEPAINWNGVKCCKSDAEKEINASYVLSLARKLGCSIFLYPRDIIEVNEKMIFSLIGNIISFCGSR
;
A
#
# COMPACT_ATOMS: atom_id res chain seq x y z
N MET A 1 2.60 -66.67 -36.69
CA MET A 1 2.83 -65.25 -36.33
C MET A 1 1.53 -64.69 -35.78
N SER A 2 1.42 -64.61 -34.45
CA SER A 2 0.40 -63.83 -33.75
C SER A 2 0.93 -63.58 -32.34
N SER A 3 1.01 -62.29 -31.99
CA SER A 3 1.55 -61.72 -30.76
C SER A 3 0.76 -62.12 -29.51
N PRO A 4 1.39 -62.34 -28.35
CA PRO A 4 0.70 -62.29 -27.07
C PRO A 4 0.79 -60.90 -26.45
N LYS A 5 -0.35 -60.47 -25.89
CA LYS A 5 -0.59 -59.27 -25.10
C LYS A 5 0.39 -59.17 -23.92
N LYS A 6 1.10 -58.05 -23.77
CA LYS A 6 1.74 -57.67 -22.49
C LYS A 6 0.73 -56.91 -21.64
N THR A 7 0.45 -57.46 -20.47
CA THR A 7 -0.23 -56.83 -19.34
C THR A 7 0.54 -55.58 -18.87
N MET A 8 -0.19 -54.51 -18.55
CA MET A 8 0.36 -53.32 -17.88
C MET A 8 1.00 -53.75 -16.56
N GLY A 9 2.32 -53.63 -16.47
CA GLY A 9 3.08 -53.83 -15.25
C GLY A 9 2.84 -52.70 -14.25
N GLU A 10 2.70 -53.09 -12.99
CA GLU A 10 2.54 -52.27 -11.80
C GLU A 10 3.47 -51.05 -11.76
N PHE A 11 2.89 -49.87 -11.48
CA PHE A 11 3.66 -48.69 -11.11
C PHE A 11 4.41 -48.98 -9.79
N ARG A 12 5.71 -49.30 -9.87
CA ARG A 12 6.58 -49.47 -8.69
C ARG A 12 7.01 -48.10 -8.17
N GLY A 13 6.68 -47.82 -6.91
CA GLY A 13 6.90 -46.51 -6.27
C GLY A 13 8.36 -46.12 -6.04
N TRP A 14 8.55 -44.84 -5.71
CA TRP A 14 9.84 -44.14 -5.53
C TRP A 14 10.83 -44.74 -4.52
N SER A 15 10.38 -45.66 -3.66
CA SER A 15 11.19 -46.32 -2.63
C SER A 15 12.18 -47.36 -3.16
N HIS A 16 12.12 -47.72 -4.44
CA HIS A 16 12.98 -48.74 -5.07
C HIS A 16 14.08 -48.16 -5.96
N LEU A 17 14.22 -46.84 -6.04
CA LEU A 17 15.28 -46.18 -6.80
C LEU A 17 16.61 -46.27 -6.05
N SER A 18 17.72 -46.46 -6.79
CA SER A 18 19.06 -46.52 -6.19
C SER A 18 19.50 -45.17 -5.64
N ALA A 19 20.35 -45.18 -4.61
CA ALA A 19 20.82 -43.97 -3.93
C ALA A 19 21.51 -42.98 -4.89
N ASP A 20 22.31 -43.50 -5.83
CA ASP A 20 23.03 -42.67 -6.81
C ASP A 20 22.07 -41.98 -7.79
N LEU A 21 21.01 -42.68 -8.22
CA LEU A 21 20.00 -42.11 -9.11
C LEU A 21 19.19 -41.03 -8.38
N LEU A 22 18.85 -41.25 -7.12
CA LEU A 22 18.18 -40.25 -6.27
C LEU A 22 19.06 -39.02 -6.02
N GLN A 23 20.38 -39.19 -5.92
CA GLN A 23 21.34 -38.08 -5.79
C GLN A 23 21.47 -37.29 -7.10
N HIS A 24 21.50 -37.96 -8.25
CA HIS A 24 21.48 -37.32 -9.57
C HIS A 24 20.16 -36.55 -9.81
N ILE A 25 19.02 -37.15 -9.45
CA ILE A 25 17.70 -36.48 -9.51
C ILE A 25 17.71 -35.25 -8.60
N ASN A 26 18.26 -35.36 -7.38
CA ASN A 26 18.36 -34.21 -6.47
C ASN A 26 19.22 -33.07 -7.08
N GLN A 27 20.35 -33.40 -7.70
CA GLN A 27 21.23 -32.42 -8.36
C GLN A 27 20.57 -31.77 -9.59
N MET A 28 19.82 -32.53 -10.40
CA MET A 28 19.07 -31.97 -11.53
C MET A 28 17.89 -31.11 -11.07
N CYS A 29 17.22 -31.49 -9.99
CA CYS A 29 16.07 -30.77 -9.45
C CYS A 29 16.45 -29.45 -8.74
N HIS A 30 17.70 -29.32 -8.28
CA HIS A 30 18.23 -28.16 -7.58
C HIS A 30 18.17 -26.85 -8.39
N GLY A 31 17.93 -26.92 -9.71
CA GLY A 31 17.73 -25.74 -10.58
C GLY A 31 16.38 -25.67 -11.31
N MET A 32 15.49 -26.65 -11.19
CA MET A 32 14.32 -26.79 -12.09
C MET A 32 12.95 -26.97 -11.41
N LEU A 33 12.88 -27.22 -10.10
CA LEU A 33 11.59 -27.47 -9.45
C LEU A 33 11.04 -26.25 -8.71
N HIS A 34 9.80 -25.87 -9.05
CA HIS A 34 8.95 -24.99 -8.24
C HIS A 34 8.78 -25.57 -6.83
N ILE A 35 8.73 -24.73 -5.78
CA ILE A 35 8.71 -25.16 -4.37
C ILE A 35 7.57 -26.13 -4.03
N ASN A 36 6.41 -26.00 -4.66
CA ASN A 36 5.29 -26.93 -4.50
C ASN A 36 5.68 -28.36 -4.91
N ASN A 37 6.44 -28.52 -5.99
CA ASN A 37 6.93 -29.82 -6.42
C ASN A 37 8.01 -30.35 -5.48
N HIS A 38 8.90 -29.49 -4.97
CA HIS A 38 9.90 -29.87 -3.96
C HIS A 38 9.24 -30.34 -2.65
N LEU A 39 8.25 -29.61 -2.14
CA LEU A 39 7.49 -29.95 -0.94
C LEU A 39 6.71 -31.25 -1.11
N ILE A 40 6.09 -31.47 -2.27
CA ILE A 40 5.43 -32.73 -2.60
C ILE A 40 6.47 -33.87 -2.65
N PHE A 41 7.60 -33.68 -3.34
CA PHE A 41 8.64 -34.71 -3.51
C PHE A 41 9.30 -35.15 -2.20
N THR A 42 9.61 -34.19 -1.31
CA THR A 42 10.24 -34.48 0.00
C THR A 42 9.36 -35.37 0.90
N ARG A 43 8.05 -35.43 0.61
CA ARG A 43 7.04 -36.13 1.43
C ARG A 43 6.74 -37.55 0.94
N VAL A 44 7.05 -37.91 -0.31
CA VAL A 44 6.68 -39.22 -0.90
C VAL A 44 7.63 -40.36 -0.50
N CYS A 45 8.91 -40.11 -0.19
CA CYS A 45 9.91 -41.17 0.02
C CYS A 45 10.81 -40.95 1.24
N SER A 46 10.79 -41.88 2.21
CA SER A 46 11.67 -41.87 3.39
C SER A 46 13.15 -42.12 3.07
N HIS A 47 13.44 -42.89 2.02
CA HIS A 47 14.80 -43.15 1.52
C HIS A 47 15.45 -41.89 0.96
N TRP A 48 14.68 -41.08 0.22
CA TRP A 48 15.15 -39.80 -0.29
C TRP A 48 15.40 -38.78 0.84
N ARG A 49 14.60 -38.80 1.92
CA ARG A 49 14.85 -37.97 3.13
C ARG A 49 16.21 -38.25 3.76
N ALA A 50 16.66 -39.50 3.80
CA ALA A 50 17.97 -39.87 4.36
C ALA A 50 19.14 -39.37 3.49
N ILE A 51 18.98 -39.39 2.16
CA ILE A 51 19.98 -38.89 1.20
C ILE A 51 20.01 -37.36 1.18
N ALA A 52 18.84 -36.70 1.25
CA ALA A 52 18.71 -35.25 1.34
C ALA A 52 19.35 -34.68 2.62
N LEU A 53 19.30 -35.39 3.75
CA LEU A 53 19.98 -34.99 4.99
C LEU A 53 21.51 -34.92 4.85
N ARG A 54 22.11 -35.73 3.95
CA ARG A 54 23.55 -35.72 3.70
C ARG A 54 24.01 -34.65 2.71
N THR A 55 23.08 -34.01 1.99
CA THR A 55 23.37 -33.07 0.89
C THR A 55 22.80 -31.65 1.12
N ARG A 56 22.18 -31.38 2.27
CA ARG A 56 21.54 -30.09 2.58
C ARG A 56 22.52 -29.10 3.21
N HIS A 57 22.88 -28.08 2.44
CA HIS A 57 23.41 -26.82 3.00
C HIS A 57 22.41 -25.65 2.89
N ILE A 58 21.29 -25.75 2.14
CA ILE A 58 20.55 -24.53 1.73
C ILE A 58 19.07 -24.44 2.20
N LEU A 59 18.36 -25.53 2.56
CA LEU A 59 16.92 -25.43 2.93
C LEU A 59 16.52 -26.23 4.20
N PRO A 60 15.84 -25.60 5.19
CA PRO A 60 15.45 -26.24 6.45
C PRO A 60 14.36 -27.31 6.29
N ARG A 61 14.22 -28.18 7.31
CA ARG A 61 13.22 -29.28 7.36
C ARG A 61 11.77 -28.79 7.33
N GLN A 62 11.49 -27.67 7.98
CA GLN A 62 10.23 -26.95 7.91
C GLN A 62 10.53 -25.57 7.34
N GLN A 63 9.79 -25.18 6.30
CA GLN A 63 9.88 -23.82 5.78
C GLN A 63 9.06 -22.92 6.72
N PRO A 64 9.63 -21.84 7.24
CA PRO A 64 8.89 -20.89 8.05
C PRO A 64 7.88 -20.19 7.13
N PHE A 65 6.60 -20.22 7.50
CA PHE A 65 5.63 -19.31 6.94
C PHE A 65 5.39 -18.17 7.90
N VAL A 66 5.57 -16.97 7.38
CA VAL A 66 5.36 -15.72 8.09
C VAL A 66 3.91 -15.34 7.97
N LEU A 67 3.24 -15.05 9.08
CA LEU A 67 1.96 -14.37 9.02
C LEU A 67 2.21 -12.91 8.60
N LEU A 68 1.79 -12.55 7.39
CA LEU A 68 1.63 -11.16 6.96
C LEU A 68 0.30 -10.67 7.53
N GLN A 69 0.29 -9.48 8.14
CA GLN A 69 -0.93 -8.87 8.66
C GLN A 69 -2.04 -8.91 7.58
N GLY A 70 -3.10 -9.67 7.86
CA GLY A 70 -4.29 -9.75 7.03
C GLY A 70 -5.42 -8.90 7.61
N ASN A 71 -6.33 -8.47 6.74
CA ASN A 71 -7.62 -7.92 7.18
C ASN A 71 -8.49 -9.02 7.78
N LYS A 72 -9.56 -8.65 8.51
CA LYS A 72 -10.47 -9.54 9.29
C LYS A 72 -11.10 -10.75 8.53
N VAL A 73 -10.77 -10.96 7.26
CA VAL A 73 -11.34 -11.98 6.36
C VAL A 73 -10.29 -12.93 5.77
N VAL A 74 -9.06 -12.46 5.52
CA VAL A 74 -8.00 -13.28 4.88
C VAL A 74 -6.64 -12.93 5.46
N HIS A 75 -6.01 -13.91 6.10
CA HIS A 75 -4.63 -13.81 6.57
C HIS A 75 -3.69 -14.17 5.43
N ARG A 76 -2.68 -13.33 5.18
CA ARG A 76 -1.69 -13.58 4.14
C ARG A 76 -0.45 -14.17 4.79
N PHE A 77 0.25 -15.04 4.09
CA PHE A 77 1.47 -15.68 4.57
C PHE A 77 2.57 -15.55 3.54
N LEU A 78 3.79 -15.29 3.99
CA LEU A 78 4.96 -15.32 3.12
C LEU A 78 5.83 -16.51 3.48
N ASN A 79 6.39 -17.19 2.48
CA ASN A 79 7.60 -17.98 2.70
C ASN A 79 8.83 -17.06 2.46
N PRO A 80 9.68 -16.80 3.47
CA PRO A 80 10.78 -15.85 3.36
C PRO A 80 11.92 -16.35 2.45
N PHE A 81 12.01 -17.66 2.22
CA PHE A 81 13.01 -18.23 1.32
C PHE A 81 12.58 -18.15 -0.16
N THR A 82 11.27 -18.24 -0.45
CA THR A 82 10.76 -18.19 -1.84
C THR A 82 10.12 -16.86 -2.23
N GLN A 83 9.84 -15.99 -1.25
CA GLN A 83 9.07 -14.76 -1.42
C GLN A 83 7.62 -14.98 -1.90
N GLU A 84 7.12 -16.22 -1.90
CA GLU A 84 5.76 -16.53 -2.32
C GLU A 84 4.74 -16.17 -1.22
N LYS A 85 3.60 -15.60 -1.66
CA LYS A 85 2.50 -15.17 -0.79
C LYS A 85 1.30 -16.10 -0.92
N TYR A 86 0.74 -16.52 0.20
CA TYR A 86 -0.42 -17.40 0.31
C TYR A 86 -1.54 -16.71 1.08
N GLY A 87 -2.79 -16.78 0.61
CA GLY A 87 -3.94 -16.22 1.33
C GLY A 87 -4.79 -17.32 1.94
N VAL A 88 -5.01 -17.30 3.25
CA VAL A 88 -5.91 -18.22 3.94
C VAL A 88 -7.11 -17.44 4.49
N PRO A 89 -8.34 -17.73 4.03
CA PRO A 89 -9.54 -17.09 4.58
C PRO A 89 -9.80 -17.61 6.00
N LEU A 90 -9.89 -16.71 6.99
CA LEU A 90 -10.25 -17.05 8.37
C LEU A 90 -11.50 -16.26 8.79
N LYS A 91 -12.31 -16.85 9.68
CA LYS A 91 -13.51 -16.20 10.26
C LYS A 91 -13.11 -15.11 11.28
N HIS A 92 -14.03 -14.20 11.59
CA HIS A 92 -13.79 -13.08 12.53
C HIS A 92 -13.54 -13.56 13.98
N ASN A 93 -12.77 -12.80 14.77
CA ASN A 93 -12.42 -13.05 16.20
C ASN A 93 -11.49 -14.25 16.49
N ILE A 94 -10.51 -14.48 15.61
CA ILE A 94 -9.59 -15.60 15.70
C ILE A 94 -8.16 -15.14 16.07
N PHE A 95 -7.56 -15.74 17.12
CA PHE A 95 -6.11 -15.64 17.34
C PHE A 95 -5.40 -16.66 16.44
N CYS A 96 -4.32 -16.26 15.77
CA CYS A 96 -3.60 -17.14 14.86
C CYS A 96 -2.08 -17.01 14.99
N GLY A 97 -1.38 -18.13 14.76
CA GLY A 97 0.09 -18.20 14.73
C GLY A 97 0.58 -19.31 13.80
N SER A 98 1.86 -19.30 13.42
CA SER A 98 2.43 -20.27 12.47
C SER A 98 3.08 -21.47 13.16
N ILE A 99 3.03 -22.61 12.48
CA ILE A 99 3.73 -23.87 12.80
C ILE A 99 4.37 -24.38 11.51
N GLY A 100 5.60 -23.97 11.22
CA GLY A 100 6.25 -24.33 9.96
C GLY A 100 5.38 -23.93 8.75
N ASP A 101 4.85 -24.92 8.02
CA ASP A 101 3.98 -24.76 6.82
C ASP A 101 2.47 -24.70 7.10
N SER A 102 2.09 -24.69 8.37
CA SER A 102 0.70 -24.71 8.81
C SER A 102 0.41 -23.51 9.70
N LEU A 103 -0.85 -23.09 9.73
CA LEU A 103 -1.38 -22.07 10.62
C LEU A 103 -2.18 -22.76 11.71
N PHE A 104 -2.15 -22.22 12.92
CA PHE A 104 -3.12 -22.57 13.95
C PHE A 104 -4.02 -21.36 14.24
N SER A 105 -5.29 -21.61 14.55
CA SER A 105 -6.32 -20.58 14.64
C SER A 105 -7.32 -20.94 15.74
N ILE A 106 -7.63 -19.99 16.63
CA ILE A 106 -8.52 -20.18 17.78
C ILE A 106 -9.65 -19.15 17.74
N ASP A 107 -10.89 -19.61 17.62
CA ASP A 107 -12.09 -18.77 17.66
C ASP A 107 -12.53 -18.54 19.11
N TYR A 108 -12.33 -17.33 19.63
CA TYR A 108 -12.57 -17.03 21.05
C TYR A 108 -14.03 -17.23 21.52
N PRO A 109 -15.06 -16.81 20.76
CA PRO A 109 -16.46 -17.11 21.07
C PRO A 109 -16.80 -18.60 21.22
N SER A 110 -16.27 -19.47 20.36
CA SER A 110 -16.63 -20.90 20.33
C SER A 110 -15.64 -21.81 21.07
N GLY A 111 -14.39 -21.38 21.21
CA GLY A 111 -13.26 -22.19 21.67
C GLY A 111 -12.71 -23.14 20.61
N ASN A 112 -13.19 -23.05 19.35
CA ASN A 112 -12.76 -23.93 18.27
C ASN A 112 -11.29 -23.69 17.92
N PHE A 113 -10.51 -24.77 17.97
CA PHE A 113 -9.09 -24.76 17.64
C PHE A 113 -8.87 -25.51 16.33
N THR A 114 -8.40 -24.81 15.29
CA THR A 114 -8.19 -25.38 13.96
C THR A 114 -6.76 -25.15 13.50
N ILE A 115 -6.19 -26.15 12.85
CA ILE A 115 -4.87 -26.06 12.20
C ILE A 115 -5.08 -26.20 10.71
N THR A 116 -4.61 -25.23 9.92
CA THR A 116 -4.82 -25.16 8.48
C THR A 116 -3.48 -25.16 7.77
N ARG A 117 -3.25 -26.14 6.91
CA ARG A 117 -2.08 -26.20 6.03
C ARG A 117 -2.17 -25.13 4.96
N VAL A 118 -1.17 -24.27 4.87
CA VAL A 118 -1.21 -23.08 4.02
C VAL A 118 -1.20 -23.40 2.52
N PRO A 119 -0.34 -24.30 2.00
CA PRO A 119 -0.29 -24.56 0.55
C PRO A 119 -1.51 -25.32 0.00
N SER A 120 -2.19 -26.11 0.82
CA SER A 120 -3.30 -26.98 0.39
C SER A 120 -4.66 -26.59 0.97
N CYS A 121 -4.71 -25.57 1.84
CA CYS A 121 -5.88 -25.15 2.62
C CYS A 121 -6.58 -26.29 3.38
N THR A 122 -5.87 -27.39 3.66
CA THR A 122 -6.43 -28.54 4.38
C THR A 122 -6.48 -28.19 5.86
N SER A 123 -7.63 -28.40 6.50
CA SER A 123 -7.81 -28.05 7.92
C SER A 123 -7.98 -29.31 8.78
N LEU A 124 -7.42 -29.26 9.98
CA LEU A 124 -7.52 -30.24 11.04
C LEU A 124 -8.14 -29.57 12.27
N GLU A 125 -9.24 -30.14 12.76
CA GLU A 125 -9.85 -29.69 14.01
C GLU A 125 -9.12 -30.32 15.20
N MET A 126 -8.79 -29.49 16.18
CA MET A 126 -8.17 -29.87 17.44
C MET A 126 -9.21 -29.80 18.56
N PRO A 127 -9.00 -30.51 19.68
CA PRO A 127 -9.85 -30.35 20.85
C PRO A 127 -9.95 -28.86 21.25
N PRO A 128 -11.14 -28.37 21.62
CA PRO A 128 -11.28 -27.00 22.08
C PRO A 128 -10.48 -26.79 23.36
N LEU A 129 -10.02 -25.56 23.61
CA LEU A 129 -9.35 -25.20 24.86
C LEU A 129 -10.38 -24.55 25.79
N PRO A 130 -10.96 -25.28 26.78
CA PRO A 130 -12.12 -24.81 27.53
C PRO A 130 -11.83 -23.54 28.35
N SER A 131 -10.58 -23.36 28.78
CA SER A 131 -10.08 -22.18 29.51
C SER A 131 -10.14 -20.87 28.71
N PHE A 132 -10.38 -20.92 27.39
CA PHE A 132 -10.50 -19.75 26.53
C PHE A 132 -11.94 -19.35 26.18
N LYS A 133 -12.96 -20.07 26.67
CA LYS A 133 -14.36 -19.65 26.52
C LYS A 133 -14.61 -18.37 27.32
N GLY A 134 -14.85 -17.25 26.62
CA GLY A 134 -15.24 -15.98 27.24
C GLY A 134 -14.14 -15.20 27.98
N ARG A 135 -12.86 -15.58 27.89
CA ARG A 135 -11.70 -14.88 28.51
C ARG A 135 -10.52 -14.71 27.53
N LYS A 136 -9.68 -13.68 27.73
CA LYS A 136 -8.47 -13.37 26.92
C LYS A 136 -7.27 -14.25 27.33
N GLY A 137 -7.22 -15.52 26.93
CA GLY A 137 -5.99 -16.33 27.02
C GLY A 137 -5.34 -16.52 25.65
N ARG A 138 -4.06 -16.94 25.57
CA ARG A 138 -3.30 -17.04 24.31
C ARG A 138 -2.57 -18.39 24.21
N VAL A 139 -2.47 -18.95 23.00
CA VAL A 139 -1.50 -20.01 22.69
C VAL A 139 -0.23 -19.35 22.14
N CYS A 140 0.90 -19.59 22.78
CA CYS A 140 2.18 -18.97 22.41
C CYS A 140 2.90 -19.77 21.33
N LYS A 141 2.96 -21.10 21.49
CA LYS A 141 3.65 -22.03 20.58
C LYS A 141 2.97 -23.39 20.60
N ILE A 142 2.97 -24.09 19.46
CA ILE A 142 2.44 -25.45 19.31
C ILE A 142 3.29 -26.23 18.29
N LEU A 143 3.61 -27.49 18.58
CA LEU A 143 4.35 -28.39 17.70
C LEU A 143 3.75 -29.81 17.72
N PHE A 144 4.02 -30.56 16.65
CA PHE A 144 3.61 -31.96 16.50
C PHE A 144 4.80 -32.91 16.48
N SER A 145 4.58 -34.12 17.00
CA SER A 145 5.55 -35.22 16.93
C SER A 145 5.74 -35.80 15.52
N SER A 146 4.75 -35.59 14.64
CA SER A 146 4.75 -36.02 13.24
C SER A 146 3.72 -35.22 12.44
N ASP A 147 3.82 -35.20 11.11
CA ASP A 147 2.85 -34.52 10.25
C ASP A 147 1.42 -35.07 10.50
N PRO A 148 0.49 -34.23 11.01
CA PRO A 148 -0.83 -34.69 11.41
C PRO A 148 -1.76 -34.97 10.22
N TYR A 149 -1.37 -34.61 8.99
CA TYR A 149 -2.13 -34.88 7.77
C TYR A 149 -1.68 -36.15 7.06
N SER A 150 -0.50 -36.69 7.37
CA SER A 150 0.06 -37.90 6.73
C SER A 150 0.28 -39.06 7.71
N SER A 151 0.22 -38.81 9.02
CA SER A 151 0.39 -39.81 10.07
C SER A 151 -0.92 -40.06 10.79
N ASN A 152 -1.25 -41.35 11.01
CA ASN A 152 -2.37 -41.77 11.86
C ASN A 152 -1.96 -41.92 13.34
N ARG A 153 -0.78 -41.40 13.71
CA ARG A 153 -0.32 -41.29 15.10
C ARG A 153 0.52 -40.04 15.28
N TRP A 154 -0.07 -38.96 15.79
CA TRP A 154 0.61 -37.73 16.18
C TRP A 154 0.23 -37.28 17.61
N VAL A 155 1.19 -36.65 18.28
CA VAL A 155 1.00 -35.92 19.54
C VAL A 155 1.24 -34.44 19.27
N ALA A 156 0.33 -33.58 19.73
CA ALA A 156 0.50 -32.14 19.72
C ALA A 156 0.85 -31.66 21.13
N MET A 157 1.80 -30.73 21.25
CA MET A 157 2.13 -30.05 22.50
C MET A 157 2.08 -28.54 22.28
N CYS A 158 1.49 -27.80 23.21
CA CYS A 158 1.36 -26.35 23.13
C CYS A 158 1.63 -25.66 24.47
N VAL A 159 2.04 -24.39 24.41
CA VAL A 159 2.19 -23.51 25.56
C VAL A 159 1.06 -22.49 25.53
N THR A 160 0.41 -22.30 26.68
CA THR A 160 -0.72 -21.40 26.84
C THR A 160 -0.47 -20.42 27.97
N VAL A 161 -1.02 -19.21 27.83
CA VAL A 161 -0.93 -18.14 28.85
C VAL A 161 -2.33 -17.67 29.19
N SER A 162 -2.65 -17.63 30.48
CA SER A 162 -3.92 -17.09 30.99
C SER A 162 -3.76 -15.67 31.54
N LYS A 163 -4.88 -14.97 31.81
CA LYS A 163 -4.89 -13.57 32.27
C LYS A 163 -4.14 -13.31 33.59
N ASP A 164 -3.90 -14.36 34.37
CA ASP A 164 -3.27 -14.30 35.69
C ASP A 164 -1.76 -14.67 35.64
N VAL A 165 -1.15 -14.65 34.44
CA VAL A 165 0.29 -14.89 34.16
C VAL A 165 0.74 -16.36 34.27
N ASP A 166 -0.13 -17.29 34.66
CA ASP A 166 0.20 -18.73 34.64
C ASP A 166 0.45 -19.24 33.20
N VAL A 167 1.70 -19.60 32.93
CA VAL A 167 2.13 -20.33 31.73
C VAL A 167 1.90 -21.82 31.97
N SER A 168 1.07 -22.45 31.13
CA SER A 168 0.86 -23.90 31.22
C SER A 168 1.18 -24.59 29.90
N ILE A 169 1.83 -25.76 30.01
CA ILE A 169 2.16 -26.60 28.87
C ILE A 169 1.11 -27.71 28.79
N ARG A 170 0.53 -27.90 27.61
CA ARG A 170 -0.54 -28.88 27.38
C ARG A 170 -0.20 -29.79 26.21
N TYR A 171 -0.74 -31.01 26.24
CA TYR A 171 -0.65 -31.93 25.12
C TYR A 171 -1.97 -32.60 24.79
N CYS A 172 -2.11 -33.04 23.55
CA CYS A 172 -3.20 -33.92 23.13
C CYS A 172 -2.68 -34.95 22.12
N ARG A 173 -3.33 -36.10 22.06
CA ARG A 173 -3.06 -37.16 21.08
C ARG A 173 -4.15 -37.16 20.02
N GLN A 174 -3.83 -37.72 18.86
CA GLN A 174 -4.87 -38.00 17.87
C GLN A 174 -5.99 -38.86 18.48
N GLY A 175 -7.21 -38.34 18.48
CA GLY A 175 -8.40 -38.98 19.06
C GLY A 175 -8.70 -38.60 20.52
N ASP A 176 -7.83 -37.85 21.20
CA ASP A 176 -8.19 -37.23 22.47
C ASP A 176 -9.28 -36.15 22.23
N TYR A 177 -10.24 -36.04 23.15
CA TYR A 177 -11.32 -35.03 23.11
C TYR A 177 -11.01 -33.76 23.89
N ASP A 178 -9.90 -33.73 24.63
CA ASP A 178 -9.47 -32.59 25.45
C ASP A 178 -7.94 -32.53 25.57
N TRP A 179 -7.42 -31.37 25.98
CA TRP A 179 -6.01 -31.13 26.26
C TRP A 179 -5.66 -31.51 27.71
N LYS A 180 -4.50 -32.14 27.91
CA LYS A 180 -3.99 -32.54 29.23
C LYS A 180 -2.82 -31.64 29.61
N ASP A 181 -2.81 -31.10 30.81
CA ASP A 181 -1.67 -30.34 31.33
C ASP A 181 -0.46 -31.27 31.56
N ILE A 182 0.72 -30.74 31.25
CA ILE A 182 2.02 -31.29 31.60
C ILE A 182 2.40 -30.63 32.92
N ASP A 183 2.72 -31.44 33.92
CA ASP A 183 3.20 -31.11 35.29
C ASP A 183 3.34 -29.61 35.60
N GLU A 184 2.55 -29.11 36.57
CA GLU A 184 2.47 -27.70 36.99
C GLU A 184 3.82 -27.10 37.44
N THR A 185 4.83 -27.93 37.73
CA THR A 185 6.16 -27.49 38.17
C THR A 185 7.16 -27.23 37.04
N LEU A 186 6.78 -27.49 35.79
CA LEU A 186 7.68 -27.37 34.64
C LEU A 186 7.67 -25.94 34.04
N SER A 187 8.68 -25.13 34.37
CA SER A 187 8.90 -23.85 33.70
C SER A 187 9.32 -24.05 32.24
N CYS A 188 8.80 -23.22 31.33
CA CYS A 188 9.10 -23.30 29.90
C CYS A 188 9.34 -21.91 29.31
N SER A 189 10.59 -21.67 28.88
CA SER A 189 10.93 -20.56 28.01
C SER A 189 10.65 -20.90 26.55
N ASP A 190 11.08 -22.09 26.09
CA ASP A 190 10.81 -22.58 24.74
C ASP A 190 10.84 -24.12 24.66
N PHE A 191 10.27 -24.67 23.59
CA PHE A 191 10.29 -26.10 23.32
C PHE A 191 10.40 -26.44 21.83
N LEU A 192 10.93 -27.64 21.55
CA LEU A 192 11.14 -28.19 20.21
C LEU A 192 10.82 -29.69 20.18
N TYR A 193 10.49 -30.25 19.01
CA TYR A 193 10.46 -31.70 18.82
C TYR A 193 11.77 -32.16 18.18
N TYR A 194 12.61 -32.85 18.95
CA TYR A 194 13.97 -33.23 18.57
C TYR A 194 14.20 -34.73 18.82
N ASN A 195 14.78 -35.41 17.83
CA ASN A 195 15.15 -36.84 17.91
C ASN A 195 14.06 -37.78 18.50
N GLY A 196 12.81 -37.59 18.07
CA GLY A 196 11.68 -38.47 18.46
C GLY A 196 11.06 -38.17 19.83
N GLN A 197 11.39 -37.03 20.44
CA GLN A 197 10.84 -36.59 21.72
C GLN A 197 10.64 -35.06 21.74
N PHE A 198 9.74 -34.57 22.59
CA PHE A 198 9.68 -33.13 22.85
C PHE A 198 10.82 -32.76 23.79
N VAL A 199 11.36 -31.57 23.64
CA VAL A 199 12.45 -31.02 24.43
C VAL A 199 12.00 -29.65 24.90
N VAL A 200 12.01 -29.42 26.20
CA VAL A 200 11.56 -28.18 26.85
C VAL A 200 12.74 -27.58 27.60
N SER A 201 12.99 -26.29 27.40
CA SER A 201 14.01 -25.51 28.13
C SER A 201 13.34 -24.45 28.98
N ASP A 202 13.84 -24.26 30.20
CA ASP A 202 13.46 -23.14 31.07
C ASP A 202 14.31 -21.89 30.81
N TYR A 203 14.04 -20.82 31.57
CA TYR A 203 14.74 -19.54 31.50
C TYR A 203 16.18 -19.59 32.04
N PHE A 204 16.58 -20.69 32.66
CA PHE A 204 17.95 -20.93 33.13
C PHE A 204 18.74 -21.82 32.13
N GLY A 205 18.11 -22.27 31.05
CA GLY A 205 18.71 -23.19 30.08
C GLY A 205 18.69 -24.66 30.52
N SER A 206 18.07 -25.01 31.65
CA SER A 206 17.86 -26.41 32.03
C SER A 206 16.86 -27.02 31.06
N THR A 207 17.24 -28.15 30.46
CA THR A 207 16.51 -28.74 29.35
C THR A 207 16.12 -30.18 29.65
N LYS A 208 14.82 -30.48 29.50
CA LYS A 208 14.22 -31.79 29.75
C LYS A 208 13.59 -32.33 28.48
N ALA A 209 13.83 -33.60 28.17
CA ALA A 209 13.06 -34.33 27.18
C ALA A 209 11.76 -34.85 27.79
N VAL A 210 10.65 -34.59 27.11
CA VAL A 210 9.29 -35.01 27.47
C VAL A 210 8.84 -36.08 26.47
N ARG A 211 8.68 -37.31 26.95
CA ARG A 211 8.17 -38.43 26.17
C ARG A 211 6.70 -38.67 26.49
N ILE A 212 5.86 -38.48 25.48
CA ILE A 212 4.41 -38.70 25.58
C ILE A 212 4.07 -40.00 24.83
N SER A 213 3.72 -41.05 25.57
CA SER A 213 3.32 -42.35 25.01
C SER A 213 1.82 -42.40 24.77
N TYR A 214 1.39 -43.12 23.71
CA TYR A 214 -0.02 -43.45 23.49
C TYR A 214 -0.60 -44.40 24.54
N PHE A 215 0.26 -45.16 25.22
CA PHE A 215 -0.12 -46.21 26.16
C PHE A 215 0.00 -45.78 27.63
N SER A 216 0.48 -44.57 27.90
CA SER A 216 0.61 -44.01 29.26
C SER A 216 -0.29 -42.78 29.42
N SER A 217 -0.87 -42.59 30.60
CA SER A 217 -1.61 -41.37 30.95
C SER A 217 -0.72 -40.21 31.38
N HIS A 218 0.54 -40.49 31.76
CA HIS A 218 1.47 -39.48 32.27
C HIS A 218 2.71 -39.35 31.37
N PRO A 219 3.21 -38.12 31.11
CA PRO A 219 4.47 -37.90 30.42
C PRO A 219 5.65 -38.42 31.25
N ASN A 220 6.72 -38.86 30.57
CA ASN A 220 7.99 -39.18 31.22
C ASN A 220 9.01 -38.09 30.90
N TYR A 221 9.80 -37.67 31.91
CA TYR A 221 10.77 -36.60 31.81
C TYR A 221 12.18 -37.12 32.02
N THR A 222 13.09 -36.72 31.15
CA THR A 222 14.52 -36.99 31.32
C THR A 222 15.30 -35.70 31.16
N VAL A 223 16.19 -35.38 32.11
CA VAL A 223 17.10 -34.25 31.96
C VAL A 223 18.09 -34.58 30.85
N ILE A 224 18.14 -33.71 29.83
CA ILE A 224 19.03 -33.86 28.68
C ILE A 224 20.13 -32.79 28.64
N ALA A 225 19.91 -31.66 29.29
CA ALA A 225 20.95 -30.65 29.51
C ALA A 225 20.74 -29.95 30.86
N VAL A 226 21.83 -29.72 31.59
CA VAL A 226 21.84 -28.79 32.73
C VAL A 226 22.19 -27.37 32.25
N PRO A 227 21.86 -26.32 33.02
CA PRO A 227 22.24 -24.94 32.70
C PRO A 227 23.75 -24.81 32.40
N PRO A 228 24.16 -23.85 31.54
CA PRO A 228 25.57 -23.55 31.33
C PRO A 228 26.28 -23.21 32.67
N GLU A 229 27.51 -23.71 32.88
CA GLU A 229 28.28 -23.44 34.11
C GLU A 229 28.88 -22.01 34.11
N GLY A 230 28.65 -21.22 35.16
CA GLY A 230 29.17 -19.85 35.36
C GLY A 230 28.97 -19.35 36.81
N GLU A 231 29.74 -18.35 37.26
CA GLU A 231 29.82 -17.91 38.68
C GLU A 231 28.56 -17.16 39.22
N GLU A 232 27.55 -16.87 38.40
CA GLU A 232 26.27 -16.34 38.85
C GLU A 232 25.12 -17.05 38.11
N LEU A 233 24.05 -17.41 38.81
CA LEU A 233 22.83 -17.98 38.22
C LEU A 233 22.13 -16.91 37.37
N LEU A 234 22.58 -16.72 36.14
CA LEU A 234 21.98 -15.78 35.19
C LEU A 234 20.63 -16.33 34.72
N GLU A 235 19.55 -15.67 35.11
CA GLU A 235 18.24 -15.86 34.50
C GLU A 235 18.26 -15.20 33.11
N PHE A 236 18.13 -15.99 32.04
CA PHE A 236 18.05 -15.45 30.69
C PHE A 236 16.69 -14.79 30.48
N GLN A 237 16.68 -13.67 29.75
CA GLN A 237 15.42 -13.00 29.41
C GLN A 237 14.54 -13.89 28.53
N GLN A 238 15.16 -14.65 27.62
CA GLN A 238 14.49 -15.61 26.77
C GLN A 238 15.51 -16.64 26.26
N VAL A 239 15.11 -17.91 26.26
CA VAL A 239 15.85 -19.03 25.66
C VAL A 239 15.07 -19.55 24.46
N TYR A 240 15.74 -19.75 23.32
CA TYR A 240 15.16 -20.32 22.11
C TYR A 240 15.88 -21.61 21.70
N LEU A 241 15.12 -22.66 21.40
CA LEU A 241 15.67 -23.94 20.95
C LEU A 241 15.59 -24.08 19.42
N VAL A 242 16.70 -24.44 18.79
CA VAL A 242 16.81 -24.57 17.33
C VAL A 242 17.60 -25.81 16.93
N GLU A 243 17.15 -26.54 15.92
CA GLU A 243 17.90 -27.65 15.33
C GLU A 243 18.62 -27.20 14.06
N TYR A 244 19.91 -27.52 13.95
CA TYR A 244 20.71 -27.25 12.76
C TYR A 244 21.71 -28.38 12.54
N GLY A 245 21.75 -28.94 11.33
CA GLY A 245 22.71 -30.00 10.97
C GLY A 245 22.60 -31.28 11.80
N GLY A 246 21.45 -31.54 12.44
CA GLY A 246 21.24 -32.65 13.37
C GLY A 246 21.64 -32.37 14.83
N ALA A 247 22.34 -31.26 15.09
CA ALA A 247 22.67 -30.79 16.43
C ALA A 247 21.57 -29.87 16.99
N LEU A 248 21.44 -29.85 18.32
CA LEU A 248 20.50 -28.98 19.02
C LEU A 248 21.25 -27.78 19.60
N TYR A 249 20.75 -26.59 19.32
CA TYR A 249 21.30 -25.33 19.77
C TYR A 249 20.32 -24.60 20.70
N SER A 250 20.87 -23.89 21.67
CA SER A 250 20.17 -22.95 22.55
C SER A 250 20.69 -21.54 22.27
N VAL A 251 19.79 -20.65 21.85
CA VAL A 251 20.08 -19.22 21.68
C VAL A 251 19.51 -18.49 22.89
N CYS A 252 20.39 -17.95 23.74
CA CYS A 252 20.04 -17.33 25.00
C CYS A 252 20.17 -15.81 24.89
N GLN A 253 19.11 -15.09 25.24
CA GLN A 253 19.12 -13.62 25.31
C GLN A 253 19.53 -13.17 26.72
N VAL A 254 20.56 -12.34 26.78
CA VAL A 254 21.13 -11.81 28.03
C VAL A 254 20.86 -10.31 28.12
N LEU A 255 20.44 -9.85 29.31
CA LEU A 255 20.20 -8.44 29.57
C LEU A 255 21.54 -7.69 29.68
N GLY A 256 21.74 -6.65 28.87
CA GLY A 256 22.93 -5.80 28.91
C GLY A 256 22.61 -4.38 29.37
N GLU A 257 23.62 -3.62 29.81
CA GLU A 257 23.44 -2.24 30.32
C GLU A 257 22.93 -1.25 29.26
N SER A 258 23.27 -1.46 27.98
CA SER A 258 22.89 -0.59 26.86
C SER A 258 21.97 -1.25 25.82
N HIS A 259 22.11 -2.56 25.59
CA HIS A 259 21.30 -3.36 24.68
C HIS A 259 21.42 -4.84 25.07
N ASN A 260 20.40 -5.65 24.78
CA ASN A 260 20.47 -7.10 25.07
C ASN A 260 21.46 -7.77 24.12
N THR A 261 22.26 -8.68 24.65
CA THR A 261 23.21 -9.50 23.90
C THR A 261 22.68 -10.92 23.75
N TYR A 262 23.35 -11.72 22.93
CA TYR A 262 23.01 -13.13 22.73
C TYR A 262 24.22 -14.02 22.95
N GLU A 263 23.93 -15.19 23.47
CA GLU A 263 24.84 -16.31 23.68
C GLU A 263 24.28 -17.54 22.97
N LEU A 264 25.18 -18.33 22.38
CA LEU A 264 24.84 -19.51 21.61
C LEU A 264 25.49 -20.73 22.25
N TYR A 265 24.72 -21.79 22.44
CA TYR A 265 25.19 -23.04 23.00
C TYR A 265 24.79 -24.23 22.13
N GLU A 266 25.67 -25.20 21.98
CA GLU A 266 25.40 -26.50 21.35
C GLU A 266 25.27 -27.58 22.43
N LEU A 267 24.32 -28.50 22.26
CA LEU A 267 24.11 -29.59 23.21
C LEU A 267 25.16 -30.70 23.02
N ASP A 268 26.03 -30.89 24.01
CA ASP A 268 26.82 -32.11 24.13
C ASP A 268 25.94 -33.23 24.70
N THR A 269 25.44 -34.07 23.80
CA THR A 269 24.56 -35.20 24.17
C THR A 269 25.23 -36.26 25.05
N ALA A 270 26.57 -36.39 25.00
CA ALA A 270 27.30 -37.36 25.81
C ALA A 270 27.47 -36.86 27.26
N ARG A 271 27.73 -35.56 27.42
CA ARG A 271 27.91 -34.93 28.74
C ARG A 271 26.61 -34.38 29.35
N ARG A 272 25.55 -34.27 28.54
CA ARG A 272 24.28 -33.61 28.93
C ARG A 272 24.49 -32.18 29.42
N GLN A 273 25.30 -31.43 28.68
CA GLN A 273 25.67 -30.06 29.00
C GLN A 273 25.61 -29.17 27.76
N TRP A 274 25.32 -27.89 27.97
CA TRP A 274 25.41 -26.85 26.96
C TRP A 274 26.85 -26.36 26.83
N VAL A 275 27.41 -26.42 25.62
CA VAL A 275 28.77 -25.95 25.31
C VAL A 275 28.67 -24.65 24.53
N GLU A 276 29.31 -23.58 25.04
CA GLU A 276 29.27 -22.27 24.39
C GLU A 276 29.92 -22.31 23.00
N VAL A 277 29.21 -21.82 22.00
CA VAL A 277 29.67 -21.66 20.62
C VAL A 277 29.99 -20.20 20.37
N LYS A 278 31.28 -19.87 20.41
CA LYS A 278 31.75 -18.48 20.21
C LYS A 278 31.75 -18.05 18.75
N ARG A 279 31.70 -19.00 17.83
CA ARG A 279 31.77 -18.74 16.39
C ARG A 279 31.17 -19.87 15.60
N LEU A 280 30.28 -19.53 14.66
CA LEU A 280 29.66 -20.50 13.75
C LEU A 280 29.51 -19.88 12.35
N ASP A 281 30.45 -20.19 11.47
CA ASP A 281 30.54 -19.50 10.18
C ASP A 281 29.36 -19.83 9.24
N ASN A 282 28.82 -18.81 8.59
CA ASN A 282 27.76 -18.88 7.58
C ASN A 282 26.41 -19.42 8.09
N VAL A 283 26.11 -19.30 9.39
CA VAL A 283 24.82 -19.74 9.95
C VAL A 283 24.00 -18.56 10.46
N GLY A 284 22.72 -18.54 10.09
CA GLY A 284 21.72 -17.61 10.59
C GLY A 284 20.70 -18.33 11.48
N PHE A 285 20.46 -17.81 12.68
CA PHE A 285 19.41 -18.24 13.59
C PHE A 285 18.28 -17.23 13.58
N TYR A 286 17.10 -17.64 13.12
CA TYR A 286 15.88 -16.87 13.32
C TYR A 286 15.20 -17.34 14.59
N VAL A 287 14.94 -16.41 15.52
CA VAL A 287 14.36 -16.71 16.83
C VAL A 287 13.08 -15.91 17.06
N GLY A 288 12.05 -16.57 17.60
CA GLY A 288 10.77 -15.95 17.89
C GLY A 288 9.90 -16.83 18.79
N VAL A 289 8.92 -16.20 19.45
CA VAL A 289 8.10 -16.86 20.48
C VAL A 289 7.28 -18.04 19.92
N SER A 290 6.85 -17.97 18.66
CA SER A 290 6.05 -19.05 18.03
C SER A 290 6.89 -20.04 17.23
N HIS A 291 8.04 -19.63 16.68
CA HIS A 291 8.85 -20.48 15.82
C HIS A 291 10.29 -19.96 15.75
N SER A 292 11.24 -20.91 15.77
CA SER A 292 12.67 -20.64 15.63
C SER A 292 13.27 -21.63 14.63
N VAL A 293 14.19 -21.17 13.78
CA VAL A 293 14.78 -21.97 12.70
C VAL A 293 16.20 -21.48 12.37
N ALA A 294 17.08 -22.40 12.00
CA ALA A 294 18.42 -22.10 11.53
C ALA A 294 18.57 -22.38 10.03
N PHE A 295 19.42 -21.61 9.36
CA PHE A 295 19.68 -21.73 7.93
C PHE A 295 21.08 -21.20 7.56
N ASP A 296 21.57 -21.58 6.38
CA ASP A 296 22.83 -21.09 5.84
C ASP A 296 22.64 -19.70 5.19
N ILE A 297 23.52 -18.76 5.51
CA ILE A 297 23.43 -17.37 5.04
C ILE A 297 24.32 -17.05 3.82
N GLN A 298 25.16 -17.99 3.36
CA GLN A 298 26.17 -17.78 2.32
C GLN A 298 25.57 -17.32 0.97
N GLY A 299 24.29 -17.62 0.72
CA GLY A 299 23.54 -17.18 -0.47
C GLY A 299 22.81 -15.84 -0.30
N PHE A 300 22.66 -15.34 0.92
CA PHE A 300 21.84 -14.16 1.24
C PHE A 300 22.66 -12.96 1.69
N PHE A 301 23.79 -13.20 2.36
CA PHE A 301 24.60 -12.16 2.96
C PHE A 301 26.08 -12.31 2.57
N LYS A 302 26.75 -11.17 2.37
CA LYS A 302 28.20 -11.12 2.11
C LYS A 302 29.02 -11.17 3.41
N THR A 303 28.55 -11.90 4.41
CA THR A 303 29.25 -12.11 5.69
C THR A 303 29.43 -13.59 5.95
N LYS A 304 30.50 -13.92 6.67
CA LYS A 304 30.75 -15.25 7.20
C LYS A 304 30.30 -15.38 8.66
N SER A 305 29.84 -14.30 9.29
CA SER A 305 29.50 -14.29 10.70
C SER A 305 28.25 -15.10 11.04
N CYS A 306 28.15 -15.54 12.29
CA CYS A 306 26.89 -16.07 12.81
C CYS A 306 25.90 -14.91 13.09
N LEU A 307 24.72 -14.96 12.46
CA LEU A 307 23.70 -13.91 12.59
C LEU A 307 22.48 -14.42 13.36
N ILE A 308 22.00 -13.67 14.34
CA ILE A 308 20.76 -13.93 15.06
C ILE A 308 19.73 -12.89 14.66
N PHE A 309 18.59 -13.33 14.13
CA PHE A 309 17.47 -12.50 13.74
C PHE A 309 16.38 -12.63 14.81
N ASP A 310 16.24 -11.60 15.65
CA ASP A 310 15.22 -11.57 16.70
C ASP A 310 13.93 -10.93 16.18
N ASN A 311 12.90 -11.75 16.04
CA ASN A 311 11.59 -11.33 15.53
C ASN A 311 10.87 -10.35 16.47
N GLU A 312 10.98 -10.54 17.78
CA GLU A 312 10.25 -9.71 18.77
C GLU A 312 10.87 -8.32 18.84
N ARG A 313 12.20 -8.22 18.73
CA ARG A 313 12.93 -6.96 18.76
C ARG A 313 13.13 -6.32 17.38
N GLY A 314 12.96 -7.07 16.30
CA GLY A 314 13.14 -6.59 14.93
C GLY A 314 14.59 -6.17 14.62
N ILE A 315 15.56 -6.93 15.15
CA ILE A 315 17.00 -6.66 14.99
C ILE A 315 17.74 -7.85 14.41
N THR A 316 18.93 -7.59 13.87
CA THR A 316 19.93 -8.61 13.58
C THR A 316 21.11 -8.41 14.52
N PHE A 317 21.52 -9.46 15.23
CA PHE A 317 22.71 -9.47 16.08
C PHE A 317 23.80 -10.31 15.41
N ASP A 318 24.99 -9.74 15.22
CA ASP A 318 26.18 -10.48 14.80
C ASP A 318 26.85 -11.05 16.05
N LEU A 319 26.79 -12.38 16.20
CA LEU A 319 27.31 -13.09 17.36
C LEU A 319 28.84 -12.97 17.48
N ASP A 320 29.52 -12.95 16.34
CA ASP A 320 30.98 -12.94 16.27
C ASP A 320 31.53 -11.54 16.61
N GLN A 321 30.84 -10.49 16.14
CA GLN A 321 31.20 -9.10 16.38
C GLN A 321 30.58 -8.51 17.65
N LYS A 322 29.63 -9.23 18.28
CA LYS A 322 28.82 -8.76 19.41
C LYS A 322 28.18 -7.38 19.14
N THR A 323 27.65 -7.20 17.94
CA THR A 323 27.02 -5.95 17.50
C THR A 323 25.59 -6.19 17.06
N GLU A 324 24.68 -5.31 17.47
CA GLU A 324 23.32 -5.28 16.93
C GLU A 324 23.20 -4.25 15.80
N PHE A 325 22.44 -4.62 14.78
CA PHE A 325 22.07 -3.75 13.69
C PHE A 325 20.55 -3.74 13.59
N HIS A 326 19.97 -2.55 13.57
CA HIS A 326 18.58 -2.41 13.16
C HIS A 326 18.45 -2.88 11.72
N TRP A 327 17.32 -3.52 11.43
CA TRP A 327 17.08 -4.24 10.19
C TRP A 327 17.36 -3.41 8.92
N GLU A 328 18.59 -3.45 8.41
CA GLU A 328 18.92 -3.08 7.04
C GLU A 328 18.60 -4.30 6.16
N ASN A 329 17.39 -4.29 5.63
CA ASN A 329 16.61 -5.51 5.37
C ASN A 329 16.69 -6.00 3.90
N PRO A 330 17.11 -7.25 3.59
CA PRO A 330 16.85 -7.90 2.29
C PRO A 330 15.40 -8.42 2.12
N PHE A 331 14.59 -8.39 3.18
CA PHE A 331 13.20 -8.86 3.30
C PHE A 331 12.23 -7.77 3.79
N LYS A 332 12.39 -6.52 3.31
CA LYS A 332 11.62 -5.34 3.73
C LYS A 332 10.11 -5.53 3.47
N GLY A 333 9.30 -5.53 4.53
CA GLY A 333 7.83 -5.55 4.49
C GLY A 333 7.12 -6.85 4.92
N ILE A 334 7.79 -7.74 5.65
CA ILE A 334 7.38 -9.16 5.71
C ILE A 334 6.90 -9.65 7.10
N TRP A 335 7.08 -8.94 8.21
CA TRP A 335 6.85 -9.54 9.53
C TRP A 335 6.02 -8.62 10.45
N VAL A 336 4.79 -9.02 10.81
CA VAL A 336 3.97 -8.33 11.82
C VAL A 336 3.16 -9.35 12.63
N THR A 337 3.35 -9.38 13.95
CA THR A 337 2.40 -9.94 14.92
C THR A 337 1.89 -8.85 15.86
N HIS A 338 0.57 -8.71 15.91
CA HIS A 338 -0.27 -7.87 16.78
C HIS A 338 0.29 -6.57 17.40
N SER A 339 -0.04 -5.48 16.70
CA SER A 339 -0.56 -4.19 17.20
C SER A 339 0.29 -3.34 18.16
N LEU A 340 1.12 -2.49 17.55
CA LEU A 340 1.13 -1.04 17.78
C LEU A 340 1.12 -0.34 16.40
N PRO A 341 0.54 0.86 16.24
CA PRO A 341 0.60 1.60 14.98
C PRO A 341 2.07 1.73 14.53
N LEU A 342 2.34 1.38 13.28
CA LEU A 342 3.67 1.51 12.67
C LEU A 342 4.14 2.96 12.86
N LYS A 343 5.14 3.17 13.73
CA LYS A 343 5.79 4.47 13.84
C LYS A 343 6.43 4.78 12.48
N PRO A 344 6.14 5.94 11.88
CA PRO A 344 6.79 6.31 10.63
C PRO A 344 8.29 6.44 10.84
N SER A 345 9.08 5.85 9.94
CA SER A 345 10.54 5.96 9.91
C SER A 345 10.95 6.99 8.86
N GLY A 346 12.08 7.68 9.02
CA GLY A 346 12.59 8.61 7.99
C GLY A 346 11.77 9.90 7.79
N PHE A 347 11.51 10.25 6.52
CA PHE A 347 10.81 11.50 6.14
C PHE A 347 9.33 11.49 6.55
N GLU A 348 8.72 10.31 6.62
CA GLU A 348 7.31 10.13 6.95
C GLU A 348 6.97 10.74 8.31
N ALA A 349 7.88 10.68 9.29
CA ALA A 349 7.68 11.27 10.60
C ALA A 349 7.74 12.81 10.58
N ALA A 350 8.58 13.38 9.71
CA ALA A 350 8.64 14.84 9.52
C ALA A 350 7.39 15.32 8.77
N GLU A 351 6.97 14.60 7.72
CA GLU A 351 5.77 14.89 6.93
C GLU A 351 4.51 14.81 7.77
N GLN A 352 4.33 13.74 8.56
CA GLN A 352 3.20 13.59 9.48
C GLN A 352 3.08 14.77 10.43
N LYS A 353 4.20 15.20 11.05
CA LYS A 353 4.21 16.35 11.97
C LYS A 353 3.90 17.65 11.24
N ALA A 354 4.48 17.85 10.05
CA ALA A 354 4.25 19.05 9.26
C ALA A 354 2.79 19.16 8.77
N TYR A 355 2.22 18.08 8.25
CA TYR A 355 0.83 18.04 7.82
C TYR A 355 -0.13 18.21 8.98
N LEU A 356 0.16 17.64 10.16
CA LEU A 356 -0.65 17.87 11.35
C LEU A 356 -0.64 19.35 11.77
N ARG A 357 0.51 20.04 11.69
CA ARG A 357 0.58 21.48 11.97
C ARG A 357 -0.26 22.29 10.97
N LEU A 358 -0.17 21.96 9.67
CA LEU A 358 -0.99 22.59 8.64
C LEU A 358 -2.49 22.40 8.95
N ILE A 359 -2.91 21.16 9.23
CA ILE A 359 -4.31 20.86 9.53
C ILE A 359 -4.80 21.67 10.74
N LYS A 360 -3.99 21.72 11.82
CA LYS A 360 -4.32 22.49 13.03
C LYS A 360 -4.43 23.99 12.78
N SER A 361 -3.68 24.56 11.83
CA SER A 361 -3.78 26.00 11.53
C SER A 361 -5.07 26.37 10.79
N TYR A 362 -5.69 25.44 10.06
CA TYR A 362 -6.92 25.68 9.29
C TYR A 362 -8.19 25.29 10.02
N PHE A 363 -8.13 24.34 10.95
CA PHE A 363 -9.28 23.91 11.74
C PHE A 363 -9.04 24.12 13.24
N PRO A 364 -8.67 25.33 13.71
CA PRO A 364 -8.45 25.55 15.12
C PRO A 364 -9.73 25.26 15.92
N GLU A 365 -10.87 25.80 15.48
CA GLU A 365 -12.15 25.75 16.21
C GLU A 365 -13.19 24.76 15.65
N ASP A 366 -12.80 23.83 14.77
CA ASP A 366 -13.79 22.87 14.23
C ASP A 366 -14.29 21.95 15.36
N PRO A 367 -15.59 22.05 15.74
CA PRO A 367 -16.12 21.38 16.92
C PRO A 367 -16.24 19.86 16.73
N PHE A 368 -16.17 19.37 15.48
CA PHE A 368 -16.25 17.95 15.17
C PHE A 368 -14.88 17.28 15.23
N LEU A 369 -13.85 17.96 14.73
CA LEU A 369 -12.49 17.38 14.63
C LEU A 369 -11.74 17.33 15.98
N GLY A 370 -12.18 18.07 17.00
CA GLY A 370 -11.63 17.96 18.37
C GLY A 370 -10.13 18.29 18.48
N LEU A 371 -9.59 19.12 17.57
CA LEU A 371 -8.15 19.34 17.39
C LEU A 371 -7.46 20.06 18.55
N HIS A 372 -8.21 20.78 19.38
CA HIS A 372 -7.71 21.52 20.55
C HIS A 372 -7.10 20.61 21.64
N HIS A 373 -7.59 19.38 21.81
CA HIS A 373 -7.11 18.42 22.81
C HIS A 373 -6.41 17.20 22.20
N ALA A 374 -6.24 17.19 20.87
CA ALA A 374 -5.64 16.07 20.16
C ALA A 374 -4.14 15.96 20.48
N THR A 375 -3.82 15.13 21.48
CA THR A 375 -2.51 14.53 21.76
C THR A 375 -2.22 13.31 20.88
N GLY A 376 -3.19 12.90 20.06
CA GLY A 376 -3.15 11.70 19.22
C GLY A 376 -2.35 11.83 17.92
N ASP A 377 -2.02 10.67 17.35
CA ASP A 377 -1.40 10.48 16.05
C ASP A 377 -2.33 10.95 14.91
N LEU A 378 -1.81 11.68 13.91
CA LEU A 378 -2.50 12.11 12.69
C LEU A 378 -3.39 11.01 12.10
N PHE A 379 -2.95 9.75 12.07
CA PHE A 379 -3.70 8.66 11.47
C PHE A 379 -5.04 8.37 12.19
N SER A 380 -5.10 8.59 13.50
CA SER A 380 -6.34 8.42 14.26
C SER A 380 -7.41 9.44 13.88
N LEU A 381 -7.00 10.66 13.53
CA LEU A 381 -7.89 11.75 13.10
C LEU A 381 -8.47 11.54 11.69
N LEU A 382 -7.89 10.61 10.91
CA LEU A 382 -8.28 10.36 9.54
C LEU A 382 -9.23 9.17 9.41
N GLN A 383 -9.43 8.40 10.47
CA GLN A 383 -10.16 7.12 10.44
C GLN A 383 -11.62 7.22 9.98
N ASP A 384 -12.29 8.34 10.27
CA ASP A 384 -13.67 8.59 9.88
C ASP A 384 -13.85 9.19 8.47
N GLY A 385 -12.75 9.62 7.84
CA GLY A 385 -12.73 10.26 6.52
C GLY A 385 -13.21 11.72 6.50
N VAL A 386 -13.69 12.29 7.61
CA VAL A 386 -14.25 13.65 7.65
C VAL A 386 -13.17 14.70 7.42
N LEU A 387 -12.03 14.56 8.11
CA LEU A 387 -10.90 15.47 7.97
C LEU A 387 -10.35 15.49 6.54
N LEU A 388 -10.28 14.32 5.89
CA LEU A 388 -9.81 14.23 4.50
C LEU A 388 -10.78 14.93 3.53
N CYS A 389 -12.10 14.76 3.70
CA CYS A 389 -13.09 15.50 2.93
C CYS A 389 -12.97 17.03 3.11
N LYS A 390 -12.80 17.50 4.36
CA LYS A 390 -12.60 18.92 4.64
C LYS A 390 -11.30 19.46 4.04
N LEU A 391 -10.22 18.66 4.05
CA LEU A 391 -8.95 19.03 3.42
C LEU A 391 -9.08 19.21 1.91
N ILE A 392 -9.91 18.40 1.23
CA ILE A 392 -10.22 18.59 -0.20
C ILE A 392 -10.88 19.96 -0.45
N ASN A 393 -11.81 20.38 0.42
CA ASN A 393 -12.45 21.69 0.31
C ASN A 393 -11.50 22.85 0.62
N ILE A 394 -10.47 22.66 1.45
CA ILE A 394 -9.39 23.65 1.58
C ILE A 394 -8.62 23.76 0.26
N ALA A 395 -8.30 22.61 -0.35
CA ALA A 395 -7.51 22.58 -1.57
C ALA A 395 -8.23 23.24 -2.74
N VAL A 396 -9.50 22.88 -2.95
CA VAL A 396 -10.37 23.43 -3.99
C VAL A 396 -11.76 23.64 -3.38
N PRO A 397 -12.11 24.88 -2.98
CA PRO A 397 -13.39 25.20 -2.37
C PRO A 397 -14.59 24.76 -3.22
N GLY A 398 -15.63 24.24 -2.58
CA GLY A 398 -16.86 23.80 -3.24
C GLY A 398 -16.78 22.45 -3.95
N THR A 399 -15.68 21.70 -3.80
CA THR A 399 -15.51 20.37 -4.42
C THR A 399 -16.45 19.33 -3.80
N ILE A 400 -16.58 19.34 -2.47
CA ILE A 400 -17.44 18.46 -1.69
C ILE A 400 -18.49 19.32 -1.00
N GLU A 401 -19.75 19.02 -1.28
CA GLU A 401 -20.87 19.53 -0.50
C GLU A 401 -20.90 18.81 0.86
N GLU A 402 -20.68 19.55 1.95
CA GLU A 402 -20.45 18.98 3.28
C GLU A 402 -21.64 18.18 3.82
N ARG A 403 -22.86 18.45 3.34
CA ARG A 403 -24.06 17.65 3.66
C ARG A 403 -23.96 16.18 3.20
N ALA A 404 -23.06 15.87 2.28
CA ALA A 404 -22.79 14.49 1.87
C ALA A 404 -21.85 13.75 2.84
N ILE A 405 -21.17 14.45 3.75
CA ILE A 405 -20.24 13.86 4.70
C ILE A 405 -21.02 13.34 5.91
N GLU A 406 -20.76 12.09 6.31
CA GLU A 406 -21.31 11.52 7.53
C GLU A 406 -20.53 12.08 8.74
N MET A 407 -21.14 13.02 9.46
CA MET A 407 -20.56 13.67 10.64
C MET A 407 -21.25 13.17 11.91
N ASN A 408 -20.92 11.95 12.34
CA ASN A 408 -21.41 11.35 13.59
C ASN A 408 -20.23 10.93 14.48
N ARG A 409 -20.37 11.10 15.81
CA ARG A 409 -19.34 10.68 16.78
C ARG A 409 -19.08 9.17 16.73
N ASP A 410 -20.15 8.38 16.59
CA ASP A 410 -20.10 6.92 16.47
C ASP A 410 -20.44 6.50 15.03
N ILE A 411 -19.53 6.80 14.09
CA ILE A 411 -19.74 6.51 12.67
C ILE A 411 -19.66 5.00 12.36
N ALA A 412 -20.73 4.47 11.75
CA ALA A 412 -20.77 3.06 11.34
C ALA A 412 -19.70 2.74 10.29
N HIS A 413 -19.25 1.48 10.21
CA HIS A 413 -18.21 1.08 9.26
C HIS A 413 -18.57 1.41 7.80
N ILE A 414 -19.83 1.21 7.41
CA ILE A 414 -20.31 1.53 6.05
C ILE A 414 -20.29 3.04 5.77
N GLN A 415 -20.60 3.87 6.77
CA GLN A 415 -20.55 5.33 6.66
C GLN A 415 -19.10 5.83 6.53
N ARG A 416 -18.14 5.20 7.25
CA ARG A 416 -16.70 5.46 7.08
C ARG A 416 -16.23 5.14 5.66
N ILE A 417 -16.63 3.98 5.12
CA ILE A 417 -16.37 3.64 3.71
C ILE A 417 -16.94 4.72 2.78
N GLY A 418 -18.15 5.19 3.06
CA GLY A 418 -18.79 6.28 2.30
C GLY A 418 -17.94 7.56 2.30
N ASN A 419 -17.49 8.03 3.47
CA ASN A 419 -16.65 9.22 3.58
C ASN A 419 -15.31 9.06 2.84
N HIS A 420 -14.64 7.92 2.99
CA HIS A 420 -13.37 7.64 2.30
C HIS A 420 -13.55 7.54 0.79
N THR A 421 -14.61 6.90 0.32
CA THR A 421 -14.98 6.82 -1.10
C THR A 421 -15.24 8.22 -1.67
N LEU A 422 -16.02 9.05 -0.95
CA LEU A 422 -16.28 10.44 -1.30
C LEU A 422 -14.98 11.23 -1.42
N CYS A 423 -14.10 11.13 -0.42
CA CYS A 423 -12.82 11.82 -0.41
C CYS A 423 -11.93 11.40 -1.58
N LEU A 424 -11.74 10.10 -1.80
CA LEU A 424 -10.89 9.56 -2.86
C LEU A 424 -11.37 9.98 -4.25
N ASN A 425 -12.68 9.87 -4.53
CA ASN A 425 -13.25 10.26 -5.81
C ASN A 425 -13.23 11.78 -6.01
N SER A 426 -13.36 12.56 -4.94
CA SER A 426 -13.23 14.02 -5.00
C SER A 426 -11.78 14.46 -5.24
N ALA A 427 -10.80 13.76 -4.66
CA ALA A 427 -9.37 13.97 -4.94
C ALA A 427 -9.05 13.73 -6.41
N LYS A 428 -9.55 12.63 -7.00
CA LYS A 428 -9.45 12.36 -8.43
C LYS A 428 -10.08 13.47 -9.27
N ALA A 429 -11.24 13.99 -8.85
CA ALA A 429 -11.95 15.06 -9.55
C ALA A 429 -11.24 16.43 -9.54
N ILE A 430 -10.32 16.65 -8.59
CA ILE A 430 -9.46 17.84 -8.56
C ILE A 430 -8.07 17.59 -9.15
N GLY A 431 -7.81 16.39 -9.67
CA GLY A 431 -6.57 16.05 -10.39
C GLY A 431 -5.49 15.38 -9.54
N CYS A 432 -5.79 14.92 -8.32
CA CYS A 432 -4.82 14.18 -7.53
C CYS A 432 -4.49 12.82 -8.20
N PRO A 433 -3.20 12.48 -8.43
CA PRO A 433 -2.79 11.18 -8.97
C PRO A 433 -2.86 10.08 -7.89
N VAL A 434 -4.07 9.72 -7.46
CA VAL A 434 -4.31 8.79 -6.35
C VAL A 434 -5.09 7.54 -6.77
N SER A 435 -5.03 7.19 -8.06
CA SER A 435 -5.76 6.04 -8.62
C SER A 435 -5.29 4.69 -8.07
N HIS A 436 -4.07 4.61 -7.54
CA HIS A 436 -3.51 3.42 -6.87
C HIS A 436 -3.88 3.31 -5.39
N ILE A 437 -4.49 4.35 -4.80
CA ILE A 437 -4.91 4.37 -3.40
C ILE A 437 -6.38 3.92 -3.33
N GLY A 438 -6.65 2.91 -2.50
CA GLY A 438 -7.99 2.38 -2.21
C GLY A 438 -8.54 2.88 -0.88
N VAL A 439 -9.84 2.62 -0.65
CA VAL A 439 -10.52 2.97 0.61
C VAL A 439 -9.91 2.21 1.79
N GLU A 440 -9.48 0.97 1.54
CA GLU A 440 -8.83 0.09 2.51
C GLU A 440 -7.53 0.69 3.04
N ASP A 441 -6.80 1.46 2.24
CA ASP A 441 -5.54 2.10 2.67
C ASP A 441 -5.76 3.12 3.78
N PHE A 442 -6.90 3.83 3.76
CA PHE A 442 -7.30 4.75 4.82
C PHE A 442 -7.81 4.01 6.05
N LEU A 443 -8.65 3.00 5.86
CA LEU A 443 -9.21 2.19 6.96
C LEU A 443 -8.11 1.46 7.74
N GLU A 444 -7.11 0.92 7.04
CA GLU A 444 -5.93 0.28 7.63
C GLU A 444 -4.88 1.29 8.12
N SER A 445 -5.04 2.59 7.84
CA SER A 445 -4.08 3.64 8.15
C SER A 445 -2.66 3.35 7.66
N ARG A 446 -2.52 2.94 6.39
CA ARG A 446 -1.21 2.67 5.79
C ARG A 446 -0.41 3.97 5.70
N PRO A 447 0.64 4.18 6.53
CA PRO A 447 1.21 5.52 6.73
C PRO A 447 1.68 6.19 5.45
N LYS A 448 2.40 5.45 4.60
CA LYS A 448 2.96 5.96 3.35
C LYS A 448 1.87 6.44 2.37
N LEU A 449 0.82 5.65 2.17
CA LEU A 449 -0.24 5.97 1.21
C LEU A 449 -1.14 7.10 1.71
N VAL A 450 -1.40 7.14 3.02
CA VAL A 450 -2.17 8.24 3.64
C VAL A 450 -1.40 9.56 3.56
N LEU A 451 -0.11 9.56 3.87
CA LEU A 451 0.74 10.75 3.74
C LEU A 451 0.90 11.18 2.27
N GLU A 452 1.04 10.22 1.34
CA GLU A 452 1.06 10.49 -0.10
C GLU A 452 -0.25 11.15 -0.54
N PHE A 453 -1.40 10.63 -0.11
CA PHE A 453 -2.70 11.23 -0.43
C PHE A 453 -2.78 12.68 0.06
N ILE A 454 -2.46 12.93 1.34
CA ILE A 454 -2.47 14.28 1.92
C ILE A 454 -1.52 15.20 1.15
N PHE A 455 -0.32 14.72 0.81
CA PHE A 455 0.63 15.46 0.02
C PHE A 455 0.08 15.83 -1.36
N GLN A 456 -0.57 14.91 -2.08
CA GLN A 456 -1.16 15.22 -3.39
C GLN A 456 -2.28 16.27 -3.27
N VAL A 457 -3.09 16.22 -2.21
CA VAL A 457 -4.12 17.24 -1.96
C VAL A 457 -3.50 18.60 -1.65
N ILE A 458 -2.46 18.65 -0.80
CA ILE A 458 -1.70 19.88 -0.51
C ILE A 458 -1.00 20.41 -1.76
N LYS A 459 -0.46 19.52 -2.59
CA LYS A 459 0.17 19.88 -3.86
C LYS A 459 -0.86 20.52 -4.76
N VAL A 460 -2.02 19.90 -4.98
CA VAL A 460 -3.12 20.54 -5.72
C VAL A 460 -3.45 21.88 -5.10
N TRP A 461 -3.64 21.98 -3.78
CA TRP A 461 -3.93 23.26 -3.13
C TRP A 461 -2.90 24.37 -3.45
N LYS A 462 -1.61 24.06 -3.29
CA LYS A 462 -0.52 25.02 -3.57
C LYS A 462 -0.45 25.37 -5.04
N PHE A 463 -0.59 24.40 -5.94
CA PHE A 463 -0.49 24.63 -7.39
C PHE A 463 -1.81 25.03 -8.07
N PHE A 464 -2.96 24.90 -7.41
CA PHE A 464 -4.26 25.31 -7.93
C PHE A 464 -4.31 26.84 -8.04
N PHE A 465 -3.80 27.54 -7.02
CA PHE A 465 -3.61 29.00 -7.09
C PHE A 465 -2.67 29.39 -8.25
N TYR A 466 -1.68 28.54 -8.55
CA TYR A 466 -0.79 28.72 -9.69
C TYR A 466 -1.52 28.57 -11.04
N GLU A 467 -2.36 27.54 -11.25
CA GLU A 467 -3.14 27.38 -12.49
C GLU A 467 -4.17 28.52 -12.68
N THR A 468 -4.89 28.94 -11.64
CA THR A 468 -5.97 29.93 -11.74
C THR A 468 -5.47 31.38 -11.79
N VAL A 469 -4.50 31.74 -10.95
CA VAL A 469 -4.06 33.15 -10.78
C VAL A 469 -2.79 33.46 -11.58
N SER A 470 -1.88 32.48 -11.75
CA SER A 470 -0.58 32.73 -12.38
C SER A 470 -0.61 32.62 -13.89
N ARG A 471 -1.58 31.94 -14.52
CA ARG A 471 -1.68 31.86 -16.00
C ARG A 471 -1.86 33.24 -16.66
N HIS A 472 -2.67 34.11 -16.03
CA HIS A 472 -2.86 35.50 -16.43
C HIS A 472 -1.60 36.38 -16.30
N ARG A 473 -0.65 36.01 -15.43
CA ARG A 473 0.65 36.68 -15.26
C ARG A 473 1.79 35.99 -16.02
N PHE A 474 1.68 34.69 -16.30
CA PHE A 474 2.71 33.84 -16.90
C PHE A 474 3.01 34.26 -18.33
N GLU A 475 1.95 34.38 -19.14
CA GLU A 475 2.04 34.81 -20.53
C GLU A 475 2.42 36.30 -20.66
N LYS A 476 2.30 37.06 -19.56
CA LYS A 476 2.70 38.47 -19.45
C LYS A 476 4.07 38.67 -18.80
N THR A 477 4.80 37.60 -18.49
CA THR A 477 6.13 37.66 -17.86
C THR A 477 7.18 37.08 -18.81
N PRO A 478 7.87 37.91 -19.61
CA PRO A 478 8.86 37.45 -20.60
C PRO A 478 9.96 36.57 -19.99
N GLN A 479 10.33 36.79 -18.73
CA GLN A 479 11.35 35.99 -18.05
C GLN A 479 10.88 34.58 -17.69
N LEU A 480 9.56 34.37 -17.46
CA LEU A 480 8.99 33.04 -17.27
C LEU A 480 8.91 32.28 -18.60
N MET A 481 8.64 32.98 -19.70
CA MET A 481 8.72 32.40 -21.04
C MET A 481 10.14 31.93 -21.35
N GLN A 482 11.19 32.67 -21.00
CA GLN A 482 12.59 32.22 -21.15
C GLN A 482 12.93 30.94 -20.36
N ILE A 483 12.19 30.65 -19.28
CA ILE A 483 12.38 29.44 -18.46
C ILE A 483 11.69 28.23 -19.10
N VAL A 484 10.56 28.46 -19.78
CA VAL A 484 9.73 27.42 -20.42
C VAL A 484 10.18 27.17 -21.88
N ASP A 485 10.77 28.17 -22.54
CA ASP A 485 11.16 28.14 -23.95
C ASP A 485 12.61 27.65 -24.11
N THR A 486 12.85 26.38 -23.78
CA THR A 486 14.12 25.70 -24.10
C THR A 486 14.02 25.07 -25.49
N ASP A 487 14.37 25.80 -26.56
CA ASP A 487 14.71 25.38 -27.96
C ASP A 487 13.87 24.29 -28.67
N LYS A 488 12.82 23.74 -28.06
CA LYS A 488 11.98 22.65 -28.54
C LYS A 488 10.53 22.95 -28.17
N GLY A 489 9.94 23.89 -28.92
CA GLY A 489 8.51 24.18 -29.05
C GLY A 489 7.63 24.04 -27.81
N SER A 490 7.27 25.16 -27.17
CA SER A 490 6.05 25.35 -26.35
C SER A 490 5.63 24.18 -25.43
N VAL A 491 6.60 23.49 -24.80
CA VAL A 491 6.32 22.40 -23.85
C VAL A 491 6.03 23.03 -22.49
N ARG A 492 4.74 23.03 -22.11
CA ARG A 492 4.36 23.40 -20.74
C ARG A 492 4.94 22.37 -19.77
N LEU A 493 5.86 22.80 -18.91
CA LEU A 493 6.52 21.94 -17.93
C LEU A 493 5.55 21.51 -16.82
N ALA A 494 5.78 20.33 -16.25
CA ALA A 494 5.15 19.93 -15.00
C ALA A 494 5.51 20.94 -13.88
N PRO A 495 4.63 21.20 -12.92
CA PRO A 495 4.82 22.27 -11.93
C PRO A 495 6.15 22.16 -11.13
N GLU A 496 6.59 20.95 -10.80
CA GLU A 496 7.83 20.71 -10.07
C GLU A 496 9.05 21.02 -10.92
N LYS A 497 9.02 20.64 -12.19
CA LYS A 497 10.11 20.92 -13.13
C LYS A 497 10.22 22.42 -13.38
N LEU A 498 9.10 23.11 -13.49
CA LEU A 498 9.07 24.57 -13.57
C LEU A 498 9.72 25.22 -12.34
N LEU A 499 9.38 24.79 -11.12
CA LEU A 499 10.00 25.33 -9.91
C LEU A 499 11.51 25.06 -9.88
N LEU A 500 11.98 23.90 -10.34
CA LEU A 500 13.42 23.63 -10.50
C LEU A 500 14.08 24.58 -11.49
N GLU A 501 13.47 24.80 -12.66
CA GLU A 501 14.00 25.75 -13.64
C GLU A 501 13.97 27.20 -13.12
N TRP A 502 12.95 27.57 -12.34
CA TRP A 502 12.86 28.85 -11.66
C TRP A 502 13.95 29.07 -10.61
N ILE A 503 14.21 28.09 -9.75
CA ILE A 503 15.34 28.13 -8.80
C ILE A 503 16.63 28.35 -9.59
N ASN A 504 16.86 27.53 -10.62
CA ASN A 504 18.07 27.60 -11.44
C ASN A 504 18.22 28.93 -12.19
N TYR A 505 17.12 29.56 -12.62
CA TYR A 505 17.13 30.87 -13.24
C TYR A 505 17.72 31.94 -12.30
N HIS A 506 17.24 31.98 -11.05
CA HIS A 506 17.75 32.94 -10.06
C HIS A 506 19.17 32.59 -9.59
N LEU A 507 19.49 31.31 -9.45
CA LEU A 507 20.82 30.86 -9.07
C LEU A 507 21.86 31.17 -10.16
N LYS A 508 21.56 31.01 -11.46
CA LYS A 508 22.49 31.36 -12.56
C LYS A 508 22.95 32.82 -12.51
N ARG A 509 22.09 33.72 -12.05
CA ARG A 509 22.39 35.15 -11.93
C ARG A 509 23.27 35.47 -10.71
N ALA A 510 23.37 34.54 -9.76
CA ALA A 510 24.06 34.73 -8.47
C ALA A 510 25.24 33.75 -8.23
N ARG A 511 25.31 32.61 -8.94
CA ARG A 511 26.31 31.54 -8.77
C ARG A 511 26.60 30.80 -10.09
N PRO A 512 27.87 30.65 -10.53
CA PRO A 512 28.19 29.94 -11.78
C PRO A 512 28.18 28.40 -11.76
N ALA A 513 28.21 27.69 -10.62
CA ALA A 513 28.79 26.32 -10.60
C ALA A 513 27.89 25.10 -10.27
N LYS A 514 26.69 25.22 -9.67
CA LYS A 514 25.86 24.03 -9.33
C LYS A 514 24.39 24.23 -9.68
N ARG A 515 23.91 23.43 -10.64
CA ARG A 515 22.49 23.33 -11.01
C ARG A 515 21.74 22.48 -9.99
N ILE A 516 20.58 22.95 -9.55
CA ILE A 516 19.66 22.23 -8.67
C ILE A 516 18.83 21.27 -9.51
N THR A 517 18.78 20.00 -9.11
CA THR A 517 18.12 18.91 -9.86
C THR A 517 17.02 18.21 -9.08
N ASN A 518 16.96 18.41 -7.75
CA ASN A 518 15.98 17.79 -6.86
C ASN A 518 15.62 18.71 -5.68
N PHE A 519 14.51 18.40 -5.01
CA PHE A 519 14.04 19.12 -3.82
C PHE A 519 14.55 18.52 -2.49
N SER A 520 15.55 17.63 -2.52
CA SER A 520 16.04 16.96 -1.31
C SER A 520 17.48 17.38 -1.00
N VAL A 521 18.46 16.61 -1.45
CA VAL A 521 19.90 16.79 -1.12
C VAL A 521 20.41 18.14 -1.60
N ASP A 522 19.92 18.64 -2.73
CA ASP A 522 20.37 19.92 -3.30
C ASP A 522 19.90 21.15 -2.52
N LEU A 523 18.90 21.01 -1.65
CA LEU A 523 18.31 22.11 -0.86
C LEU A 523 18.60 22.00 0.65
N LYS A 524 18.94 20.80 1.13
CA LYS A 524 19.07 20.47 2.55
C LYS A 524 20.14 21.30 3.30
N ASP A 525 21.19 21.74 2.62
CA ASP A 525 22.30 22.49 3.24
C ASP A 525 22.03 23.99 3.42
N GLY A 526 20.90 24.49 2.88
CA GLY A 526 20.50 25.89 2.94
C GLY A 526 21.20 26.81 1.92
N VAL A 527 22.22 26.35 1.19
CA VAL A 527 22.99 27.21 0.28
C VAL A 527 22.13 27.67 -0.89
N ALA A 528 21.38 26.76 -1.51
CA ALA A 528 20.46 27.09 -2.60
C ALA A 528 19.36 28.07 -2.14
N TYR A 529 18.84 27.91 -0.91
CA TYR A 529 17.86 28.83 -0.34
C TYR A 529 18.44 30.23 -0.09
N ALA A 530 19.69 30.33 0.37
CA ALA A 530 20.35 31.62 0.56
C ALA A 530 20.41 32.41 -0.76
N TYR A 531 20.90 31.76 -1.83
CA TYR A 531 20.94 32.37 -3.15
C TYR A 531 19.56 32.70 -3.71
N LEU A 532 18.59 31.79 -3.57
CA LEU A 532 17.23 31.98 -4.05
C LEU A 532 16.57 33.18 -3.37
N LEU A 533 16.54 33.20 -2.03
CA LEU A 533 15.87 34.24 -1.25
C LEU A 533 16.53 35.62 -1.42
N CYS A 534 17.85 35.67 -1.61
CA CYS A 534 18.52 36.92 -1.98
C CYS A 534 18.20 37.32 -3.43
N GLY A 535 18.19 36.37 -4.37
CA GLY A 535 17.87 36.62 -5.79
C GLY A 535 16.45 37.16 -6.00
N VAL A 536 15.47 36.64 -5.25
CA VAL A 536 14.10 37.18 -5.24
C VAL A 536 13.94 38.39 -4.32
N ARG A 537 15.01 38.86 -3.66
CA ARG A 537 15.08 40.03 -2.78
C ARG A 537 14.24 39.94 -1.51
N ILE A 538 13.98 38.73 -1.00
CA ILE A 538 13.42 38.53 0.35
C ILE A 538 14.50 38.81 1.40
N LEU A 539 15.74 38.39 1.13
CA LEU A 539 16.91 38.63 1.99
C LEU A 539 17.95 39.49 1.26
N SER A 540 18.86 40.10 2.02
CA SER A 540 19.94 40.96 1.49
C SER A 540 21.35 40.57 1.94
N GLU A 541 21.50 39.72 2.96
CA GLU A 541 22.79 39.47 3.64
C GLU A 541 23.47 38.17 3.17
N LEU A 542 23.63 37.97 1.85
CA LEU A 542 24.10 36.69 1.28
C LEU A 542 25.42 36.19 1.87
N GLU A 543 26.44 37.06 1.96
CA GLU A 543 27.77 36.68 2.47
C GLU A 543 27.70 36.22 3.94
N SER A 544 26.92 36.92 4.77
CA SER A 544 26.76 36.56 6.18
C SER A 544 26.14 35.16 6.35
N ILE A 545 25.20 34.80 5.47
CA ILE A 545 24.53 33.50 5.49
C ILE A 545 25.48 32.40 5.04
N LEU A 546 26.29 32.65 4.01
CA LEU A 546 27.22 31.66 3.46
C LEU A 546 28.42 31.41 4.39
N ASN A 547 28.80 32.38 5.22
CA ASN A 547 29.87 32.24 6.22
C ASN A 547 29.49 31.34 7.41
N ILE A 548 28.22 30.94 7.54
CA ILE A 548 27.80 29.98 8.56
C ILE A 548 28.22 28.57 8.11
N GLU A 549 29.20 27.99 8.81
CA GLU A 549 29.76 26.67 8.50
C GLU A 549 28.75 25.54 8.72
N ASP A 550 28.06 25.54 9.87
CA ASP A 550 27.07 24.52 10.21
C ASP A 550 25.78 24.71 9.39
N HIS A 551 25.42 23.68 8.63
CA HIS A 551 24.27 23.74 7.74
C HIS A 551 22.93 23.83 8.50
N THR A 552 22.85 23.29 9.72
CA THR A 552 21.64 23.34 10.54
C THR A 552 21.39 24.75 11.05
N GLU A 553 22.42 25.40 11.58
CA GLU A 553 22.36 26.80 12.00
C GLU A 553 22.10 27.74 10.81
N ARG A 554 22.70 27.47 9.65
CA ARG A 554 22.44 28.25 8.43
C ARG A 554 20.97 28.19 8.02
N VAL A 555 20.36 27.00 7.97
CA VAL A 555 18.95 26.86 7.60
C VAL A 555 18.03 27.52 8.64
N LYS A 556 18.32 27.37 9.93
CA LYS A 556 17.56 28.06 10.99
C LYS A 556 17.62 29.58 10.84
N PHE A 557 18.82 30.11 10.58
CA PHE A 557 19.03 31.55 10.39
C PHE A 557 18.26 32.08 9.17
N ILE A 558 18.36 31.38 8.03
CA ILE A 558 17.60 31.71 6.81
C ILE A 558 16.10 31.72 7.09
N TYR A 559 15.59 30.68 7.75
CA TYR A 559 14.17 30.53 8.04
C TYR A 559 13.64 31.68 8.91
N VAL A 560 14.29 31.96 10.05
CA VAL A 560 13.88 33.05 10.96
C VAL A 560 13.95 34.40 10.26
N LYS A 561 14.98 34.66 9.45
CA LYS A 561 15.09 35.91 8.69
C LYS A 561 13.97 36.04 7.65
N ALA A 562 13.61 34.97 6.95
CA ALA A 562 12.52 35.00 5.97
C ALA A 562 11.15 35.18 6.64
N GLU A 563 10.92 34.54 7.79
CA GLU A 563 9.70 34.70 8.59
C GLU A 563 9.54 36.14 9.10
N ASN A 564 10.62 36.76 9.58
CA ASN A 564 10.64 38.18 9.95
C ASN A 564 10.34 39.13 8.78
N GLN A 565 10.49 38.68 7.55
CA GLN A 565 10.12 39.42 6.34
C GLN A 565 8.69 39.11 5.86
N GLY A 566 7.90 38.35 6.63
CA GLY A 566 6.50 38.02 6.35
C GLY A 566 6.28 36.76 5.52
N LEU A 567 7.31 35.93 5.28
CA LEU A 567 7.14 34.62 4.62
C LEU A 567 6.62 33.59 5.64
N GLU A 568 5.29 33.49 5.76
CA GLU A 568 4.65 32.50 6.62
C GLU A 568 4.64 31.10 5.98
N SER A 569 5.04 30.07 6.74
CA SER A 569 5.06 28.69 6.27
C SER A 569 4.92 27.68 7.42
N PHE A 570 4.04 26.69 7.24
CA PHE A 570 3.90 25.56 8.17
C PHE A 570 5.08 24.56 8.11
N VAL A 571 5.89 24.62 7.04
CA VAL A 571 7.16 23.88 6.93
C VAL A 571 8.20 24.64 7.73
N THR A 572 8.88 23.97 8.65
CA THR A 572 9.86 24.58 9.56
C THR A 572 11.30 24.29 9.15
N ALA A 573 12.27 25.00 9.75
CA ALA A 573 13.70 24.75 9.53
C ALA A 573 14.08 23.27 9.73
N LYS A 574 13.53 22.59 10.75
CA LYS A 574 13.78 21.15 10.99
C LYS A 574 13.33 20.27 9.83
N ASP A 575 12.23 20.62 9.16
CA ASP A 575 11.71 19.86 8.04
C ASP A 575 12.56 20.05 6.78
N ILE A 576 13.07 21.27 6.57
CA ILE A 576 14.03 21.56 5.49
C ILE A 576 15.31 20.75 5.69
N ILE A 577 15.85 20.77 6.92
CA ILE A 577 17.06 20.01 7.30
C ILE A 577 16.83 18.50 7.19
N SER A 578 15.61 18.01 7.42
CA SER A 578 15.33 16.59 7.23
C SER A 578 15.71 16.16 5.80
N GLY A 579 15.42 17.01 4.80
CA GLY A 579 15.64 16.74 3.39
C GLY A 579 14.46 16.07 2.70
N SER A 580 13.26 16.11 3.31
CA SER A 580 12.04 15.62 2.66
C SER A 580 11.81 16.39 1.35
N PRO A 581 11.73 15.68 0.20
CA PRO A 581 11.48 16.32 -1.08
C PRO A 581 10.11 17.01 -1.12
N ASN A 582 9.10 16.42 -0.47
CA ASN A 582 7.73 16.93 -0.42
C ASN A 582 7.64 18.25 0.34
N LEU A 583 8.24 18.33 1.53
CA LEU A 583 8.20 19.53 2.36
C LEU A 583 9.03 20.66 1.76
N ASN A 584 10.19 20.34 1.16
CA ASN A 584 10.99 21.32 0.43
C ASN A 584 10.27 21.82 -0.82
N LEU A 585 9.60 20.97 -1.60
CA LEU A 585 8.78 21.41 -2.73
C LEU A 585 7.70 22.40 -2.28
N ILE A 586 7.00 22.10 -1.19
CA ILE A 586 5.96 22.98 -0.63
C ILE A 586 6.57 24.32 -0.18
N TYR A 587 7.73 24.30 0.48
CA TYR A 587 8.40 25.53 0.91
C TYR A 587 8.85 26.39 -0.28
N VAL A 588 9.45 25.78 -1.32
CA VAL A 588 9.80 26.48 -2.57
C VAL A 588 8.56 27.08 -3.23
N ALA A 589 7.46 26.34 -3.29
CA ALA A 589 6.20 26.86 -3.84
C ALA A 589 5.67 28.06 -3.03
N ASN A 590 5.79 28.03 -1.69
CA ASN A 590 5.45 29.19 -0.85
C ASN A 590 6.32 30.41 -1.16
N VAL A 591 7.65 30.22 -1.30
CA VAL A 591 8.57 31.30 -1.69
C VAL A 591 8.18 31.88 -3.05
N PHE A 592 7.90 31.02 -4.03
CA PHE A 592 7.49 31.45 -5.37
C PHE A 592 6.22 32.31 -5.33
N HIS A 593 5.20 31.91 -4.56
CA HIS A 593 3.96 32.67 -4.41
C HIS A 593 4.17 33.99 -3.67
N TYR A 594 4.99 33.99 -2.63
CA TYR A 594 5.31 35.20 -1.87
C TYR A 594 6.06 36.20 -2.76
N ARG A 595 7.10 35.74 -3.45
CA ARG A 595 7.90 36.57 -4.35
C ARG A 595 8.65 35.74 -5.40
N ASN A 596 8.19 35.82 -6.66
CA ASN A 596 8.81 35.10 -7.77
C ASN A 596 10.03 35.81 -8.40
N GLY A 597 10.24 37.09 -8.10
CA GLY A 597 11.39 37.88 -8.58
C GLY A 597 11.31 38.35 -10.05
N PHE A 598 10.14 38.29 -10.68
CA PHE A 598 9.94 38.74 -12.07
C PHE A 598 9.33 40.15 -12.16
N SER A 599 9.69 40.90 -13.20
CA SER A 599 9.10 42.20 -13.49
C SER A 599 7.91 42.04 -14.42
N VAL A 600 6.73 42.55 -14.02
CA VAL A 600 5.58 42.63 -14.93
C VAL A 600 5.83 43.78 -15.89
N SER A 601 5.99 43.51 -17.20
CA SER A 601 6.08 44.56 -18.21
C SER A 601 4.70 45.19 -18.42
N GLY A 602 4.62 46.52 -18.33
CA GLY A 602 3.37 47.29 -18.42
C GLY A 602 2.74 47.41 -19.80
N GLU A 603 3.25 46.73 -20.84
CA GLU A 603 2.71 46.80 -22.20
C GLU A 603 2.21 45.42 -22.62
N ALA A 604 0.92 45.19 -22.41
CA ALA A 604 0.24 44.03 -22.96
C ALA A 604 -0.06 44.29 -24.44
N THR A 605 0.70 43.69 -25.36
CA THR A 605 0.24 43.52 -26.74
C THR A 605 -0.98 42.59 -26.73
N SER A 606 -2.17 43.16 -26.75
CA SER A 606 -3.45 42.44 -26.76
C SER A 606 -3.74 41.88 -28.15
N SER A 607 -3.22 40.69 -28.44
CA SER A 607 -3.62 39.93 -29.65
C SER A 607 -4.29 38.59 -29.35
N MET A 608 -4.53 38.25 -28.08
CA MET A 608 -5.22 37.01 -27.70
C MET A 608 -6.67 37.30 -27.34
N LYS A 609 -7.59 36.55 -27.97
CA LYS A 609 -9.03 36.63 -27.67
C LYS A 609 -9.31 35.99 -26.31
N PRO A 610 -10.27 36.53 -25.52
CA PRO A 610 -10.68 35.95 -24.24
C PRO A 610 -11.05 34.45 -24.31
N ASP A 611 -11.57 33.98 -25.45
CA ASP A 611 -11.97 32.58 -25.68
C ASP A 611 -10.79 31.57 -25.67
N ASP A 612 -9.54 32.01 -25.88
CA ASP A 612 -8.37 31.10 -25.82
C ASP A 612 -7.87 30.89 -24.37
N LEU A 613 -8.42 31.64 -23.40
CA LEU A 613 -7.96 31.68 -22.01
C LEU A 613 -8.77 30.78 -21.07
N GLU A 614 -10.01 30.43 -21.41
CA GLU A 614 -10.74 29.37 -20.71
C GLU A 614 -10.20 28.01 -21.15
N VAL A 615 -9.69 27.23 -20.19
CA VAL A 615 -9.59 25.78 -20.39
C VAL A 615 -11.02 25.29 -20.59
N SER A 616 -11.40 25.02 -21.83
CA SER A 616 -12.75 24.50 -22.14
C SER A 616 -13.08 23.38 -21.18
N THR A 617 -14.28 23.36 -20.59
CA THR A 617 -14.71 22.34 -19.62
C THR A 617 -14.43 20.91 -20.12
N ASP A 618 -14.54 20.70 -21.43
CA ASP A 618 -14.20 19.45 -22.13
C ASP A 618 -12.72 19.04 -21.99
N GLU A 619 -11.76 19.96 -22.06
CA GLU A 619 -10.32 19.67 -21.89
C GLU A 619 -10.05 19.07 -20.51
N ARG A 620 -10.55 19.73 -19.46
CA ARG A 620 -10.33 19.29 -18.09
C ARG A 620 -11.00 17.94 -17.87
N PHE A 621 -12.23 17.78 -18.35
CA PHE A 621 -12.95 16.51 -18.26
C PHE A 621 -12.14 15.36 -18.86
N PHE A 622 -11.64 15.50 -20.08
CA PHE A 622 -10.83 14.46 -20.72
C PHE A 622 -9.49 14.23 -20.00
N ARG A 623 -8.81 15.30 -19.58
CA ARG A 623 -7.56 15.20 -18.81
C ARG A 623 -7.76 14.39 -17.53
N MET A 624 -8.78 14.71 -16.75
CA MET A 624 -9.09 13.99 -15.51
C MET A 624 -9.50 12.55 -15.79
N TRP A 625 -10.36 12.32 -16.78
CA TRP A 625 -10.76 10.98 -17.19
C TRP A 625 -9.57 10.09 -17.55
N ILE A 626 -8.67 10.55 -18.43
CA ILE A 626 -7.48 9.81 -18.84
C ILE A 626 -6.61 9.43 -17.62
N ASN A 627 -6.36 10.38 -16.72
CA ASN A 627 -5.52 10.15 -15.53
C ASN A 627 -6.14 9.16 -14.52
N THR A 628 -7.43 8.82 -14.66
CA THR A 628 -8.07 7.77 -13.85
C THR A 628 -8.07 6.37 -14.46
N LEU A 629 -7.73 6.23 -15.74
CA LEU A 629 -7.67 4.91 -16.41
C LEU A 629 -6.48 4.05 -15.97
N GLY A 630 -5.58 4.59 -15.14
CA GLY A 630 -4.37 3.91 -14.69
C GLY A 630 -3.40 3.61 -15.83
N ILE A 631 -3.29 4.53 -16.81
CA ILE A 631 -2.22 4.54 -17.81
C ILE A 631 -0.89 4.94 -17.17
N ARG A 632 0.23 4.71 -17.85
CA ARG A 632 1.56 5.01 -17.30
C ARG A 632 1.90 6.49 -17.39
N THR A 633 1.44 7.16 -18.44
CA THR A 633 1.71 8.58 -18.66
C THR A 633 0.70 9.46 -17.93
N TYR A 634 1.18 10.40 -17.10
CA TYR A 634 0.31 11.39 -16.48
C TYR A 634 0.12 12.61 -17.40
N VAL A 635 -1.12 12.99 -17.66
CA VAL A 635 -1.48 14.12 -18.52
C VAL A 635 -1.62 15.39 -17.69
N ASN A 636 -0.72 16.34 -17.89
CA ASN A 636 -0.76 17.67 -17.28
C ASN A 636 -1.50 18.66 -18.16
N TYR A 637 -1.27 18.61 -19.47
CA TYR A 637 -1.85 19.52 -20.47
C TYR A 637 -2.36 18.72 -21.66
N LEU A 638 -3.67 18.50 -21.76
CA LEU A 638 -4.26 17.51 -22.66
C LEU A 638 -3.73 17.63 -24.09
N PHE A 639 -3.86 18.81 -24.70
CA PHE A 639 -3.53 19.02 -26.11
C PHE A 639 -2.03 18.92 -26.43
N ALA A 640 -1.16 19.19 -25.45
CA ALA A 640 0.28 19.06 -25.64
C ALA A 640 0.71 17.61 -25.46
N ASP A 641 0.27 16.98 -24.38
CA ASP A 641 0.75 15.66 -23.96
C ASP A 641 0.22 14.53 -24.86
N VAL A 642 -0.96 14.69 -25.47
CA VAL A 642 -1.50 13.70 -26.43
C VAL A 642 -0.96 13.88 -27.85
N LYS A 643 -0.23 14.97 -28.14
CA LYS A 643 0.19 15.33 -29.49
C LYS A 643 1.16 14.32 -30.11
N ASN A 644 1.92 13.59 -29.30
CA ASN A 644 2.78 12.50 -29.75
C ASN A 644 2.05 11.18 -30.04
N GLY A 645 0.75 11.11 -29.77
CA GLY A 645 -0.08 9.93 -30.00
C GLY A 645 0.13 8.79 -29.00
N TRP A 646 1.15 8.84 -28.14
CA TRP A 646 1.47 7.76 -27.19
C TRP A 646 0.35 7.55 -26.16
N VAL A 647 -0.11 8.65 -25.55
CA VAL A 647 -1.22 8.63 -24.57
C VAL A 647 -2.49 8.06 -25.21
N LEU A 648 -2.76 8.37 -26.48
CA LEU A 648 -3.93 7.83 -27.19
C LEU A 648 -3.85 6.31 -27.34
N LEU A 649 -2.65 5.76 -27.58
CA LEU A 649 -2.44 4.32 -27.62
C LEU A 649 -2.60 3.68 -26.23
N GLU A 650 -2.02 4.27 -25.18
CA GLU A 650 -2.20 3.76 -23.80
C GLU A 650 -3.68 3.71 -23.42
N VAL A 651 -4.44 4.77 -23.73
CA VAL A 651 -5.89 4.82 -23.51
C VAL A 651 -6.62 3.77 -24.35
N SER A 652 -6.21 3.58 -25.62
CA SER A 652 -6.80 2.58 -26.51
C SER A 652 -6.67 1.17 -25.96
N ASP A 653 -5.48 0.80 -25.49
CA ASP A 653 -5.20 -0.52 -24.95
C ASP A 653 -5.87 -0.75 -23.58
N LYS A 654 -6.08 0.31 -22.79
CA LYS A 654 -6.87 0.23 -21.55
C LYS A 654 -8.35 -0.05 -21.81
N ILE A 655 -8.94 0.60 -22.81
CA ILE A 655 -10.38 0.43 -23.11
C ILE A 655 -10.62 -0.85 -23.92
N ARG A 656 -9.70 -1.17 -24.84
CA ARG A 656 -9.74 -2.37 -25.69
C ARG A 656 -8.39 -3.10 -25.60
N PRO A 657 -8.21 -3.99 -24.60
CA PRO A 657 -6.96 -4.73 -24.43
C PRO A 657 -6.56 -5.50 -25.68
N GLY A 658 -5.31 -5.33 -26.12
CA GLY A 658 -4.76 -5.95 -27.33
C GLY A 658 -5.10 -5.21 -28.63
N SER A 659 -5.74 -4.04 -28.56
CA SER A 659 -6.03 -3.22 -29.76
C SER A 659 -4.80 -2.52 -30.33
N VAL A 660 -3.77 -2.30 -29.51
CA VAL A 660 -2.54 -1.61 -29.90
C VAL A 660 -1.46 -2.61 -30.28
N LYS A 661 -0.85 -2.39 -31.44
CA LYS A 661 0.36 -3.06 -31.88
C LYS A 661 1.58 -2.32 -31.36
N TRP A 662 1.97 -2.63 -30.13
CA TRP A 662 3.08 -1.96 -29.44
C TRP A 662 4.43 -2.05 -30.19
N HIS A 663 4.64 -3.08 -31.00
CA HIS A 663 5.86 -3.22 -31.83
C HIS A 663 5.91 -2.25 -33.03
N GLU A 664 4.78 -1.69 -33.46
CA GLU A 664 4.70 -0.65 -34.50
C GLU A 664 4.65 0.76 -33.88
N ALA A 665 4.48 0.88 -32.56
CA ALA A 665 4.41 2.15 -31.85
C ALA A 665 5.81 2.69 -31.53
N ILE A 666 5.95 4.01 -31.53
CA ILE A 666 7.22 4.70 -31.26
C ILE A 666 7.09 5.42 -29.92
N GLU A 667 7.88 4.99 -28.93
CA GLU A 667 7.85 5.53 -27.57
C GLU A 667 8.53 6.92 -27.50
N PRO A 668 7.91 7.93 -26.85
CA PRO A 668 8.56 9.21 -26.59
C PRO A 668 9.87 9.05 -25.82
N PRO A 669 10.90 9.89 -26.07
CA PRO A 669 10.87 11.16 -26.79
C PRO A 669 11.21 11.05 -28.30
N LEU A 670 11.12 9.86 -28.90
CA LEU A 670 11.38 9.69 -30.33
C LEU A 670 10.28 10.32 -31.20
N ASP A 671 10.64 10.84 -32.38
CA ASP A 671 9.71 11.45 -33.34
C ASP A 671 8.84 10.39 -34.02
N GLY A 672 7.77 10.01 -33.33
CA GLY A 672 6.84 8.96 -33.72
C GLY A 672 5.40 9.40 -33.92
N GLU A 673 5.13 10.71 -33.91
CA GLU A 673 3.78 11.19 -33.65
C GLU A 673 2.81 10.76 -34.75
N LEU A 674 3.22 10.85 -36.02
CA LEU A 674 2.35 10.49 -37.14
C LEU A 674 2.05 8.98 -37.15
N VAL A 675 3.02 8.14 -36.78
CA VAL A 675 2.84 6.67 -36.72
C VAL A 675 1.85 6.31 -35.63
N ASN A 676 2.06 6.85 -34.43
CA ASN A 676 1.19 6.60 -33.29
C ASN A 676 -0.24 7.10 -33.53
N TRP A 677 -0.39 8.30 -34.09
CA TRP A 677 -1.69 8.88 -34.44
C TRP A 677 -2.44 8.07 -35.50
N LYS A 678 -1.76 7.64 -36.57
CA LYS A 678 -2.36 6.78 -37.60
C LYS A 678 -2.89 5.49 -37.00
N GLN A 679 -2.14 4.88 -36.08
CA GLN A 679 -2.57 3.67 -35.39
C GLN A 679 -3.82 3.93 -34.52
N ALA A 680 -3.82 5.00 -33.71
CA ALA A 680 -4.97 5.38 -32.89
C ALA A 680 -6.23 5.63 -33.74
N VAL A 681 -6.11 6.36 -34.86
CA VAL A 681 -7.23 6.61 -35.78
C VAL A 681 -7.71 5.32 -36.45
N THR A 682 -6.81 4.38 -36.77
CA THR A 682 -7.18 3.08 -37.33
C THR A 682 -7.97 2.21 -36.35
N ILE A 683 -7.62 2.27 -35.06
CA ILE A 683 -8.32 1.54 -33.98
C ILE A 683 -9.75 2.08 -33.80
N TRP A 684 -9.91 3.41 -33.80
CA TRP A 684 -11.16 4.05 -33.41
C TRP A 684 -12.07 4.43 -34.58
N LYS A 685 -11.53 4.61 -35.79
CA LYS A 685 -12.26 4.96 -37.02
C LYS A 685 -13.25 6.13 -36.83
N PRO A 686 -12.78 7.30 -36.35
CA PRO A 686 -13.60 8.49 -36.19
C PRO A 686 -14.20 8.94 -37.54
N LYS A 687 -15.44 9.44 -37.53
CA LYS A 687 -16.18 9.80 -38.75
C LYS A 687 -15.75 11.14 -39.35
N ASN A 688 -15.34 12.13 -38.54
CA ASN A 688 -15.05 13.48 -39.01
C ASN A 688 -13.58 13.89 -38.92
N ILE A 689 -12.65 12.93 -38.80
CA ILE A 689 -11.20 13.20 -38.82
C ILE A 689 -10.65 12.81 -40.19
N SER A 690 -10.17 13.81 -40.95
CA SER A 690 -9.56 13.63 -42.27
C SER A 690 -8.05 13.37 -42.19
N GLY A 691 -7.41 13.01 -43.31
CA GLY A 691 -5.95 12.81 -43.36
C GLY A 691 -5.14 14.05 -42.97
N ASN A 692 -5.64 15.26 -43.28
CA ASN A 692 -4.97 16.52 -42.94
C ASN A 692 -5.07 16.80 -41.43
N ASP A 693 -6.20 16.48 -40.81
CA ASP A 693 -6.40 16.62 -39.38
C ASP A 693 -5.42 15.76 -38.55
N ILE A 694 -5.07 14.58 -39.06
CA ILE A 694 -4.09 13.67 -38.45
C ILE A 694 -2.68 14.29 -38.47
N VAL A 695 -2.36 15.05 -39.53
CA VAL A 695 -1.08 15.75 -39.65
C VAL A 695 -1.04 16.97 -38.73
N GLU A 696 -2.12 17.77 -38.76
CA GLU A 696 -2.25 19.01 -37.98
C GLU A 696 -2.41 18.77 -36.47
N ARG A 697 -3.05 17.66 -36.07
CA ARG A 697 -3.30 17.29 -34.66
C ARG A 697 -3.98 18.41 -33.88
N ASN A 698 -4.97 19.04 -34.51
CA ASN A 698 -5.66 20.21 -33.94
C ASN A 698 -6.55 19.82 -32.73
N LYS A 699 -6.90 20.81 -31.90
CA LYS A 699 -7.65 20.60 -30.64
C LYS A 699 -9.00 19.91 -30.86
N LYS A 700 -9.71 20.26 -31.94
CA LYS A 700 -11.03 19.71 -32.26
C LYS A 700 -10.97 18.21 -32.56
N CYS A 701 -9.96 17.79 -33.32
CA CYS A 701 -9.76 16.38 -33.65
C CYS A 701 -9.35 15.54 -32.43
N ILE A 702 -8.51 16.10 -31.55
CA ILE A 702 -8.20 15.48 -30.26
C ILE A 702 -9.48 15.27 -29.44
N GLN A 703 -10.31 16.29 -29.29
CA GLN A 703 -11.56 16.19 -28.52
C GLN A 703 -12.55 15.18 -29.11
N GLU A 704 -12.70 15.15 -30.44
CA GLU A 704 -13.59 14.19 -31.10
C GLU A 704 -13.13 12.74 -30.89
N LEU A 705 -11.84 12.47 -31.04
CA LEU A 705 -11.28 11.14 -30.83
C LEU A 705 -11.42 10.70 -29.36
N LEU A 706 -11.09 11.59 -28.41
CA LEU A 706 -11.22 11.31 -26.98
C LEU A 706 -12.67 11.10 -26.56
N TRP A 707 -13.60 11.86 -27.15
CA TRP A 707 -15.03 11.66 -26.93
C TRP A 707 -15.47 10.26 -27.38
N LEU A 708 -15.05 9.82 -28.56
CA LEU A 708 -15.37 8.48 -29.07
C LEU A 708 -14.79 7.36 -28.18
N MET A 709 -13.57 7.55 -27.68
CA MET A 709 -12.94 6.65 -26.72
C MET A 709 -13.73 6.61 -25.40
N MET A 710 -14.11 7.76 -24.86
CA MET A 710 -14.89 7.87 -23.61
C MET A 710 -16.26 7.19 -23.74
N GLN A 711 -16.98 7.44 -24.84
CA GLN A 711 -18.25 6.78 -25.12
C GLN A 711 -18.08 5.26 -25.13
N SER A 712 -17.03 4.78 -25.80
CA SER A 712 -16.73 3.34 -25.86
C SER A 712 -16.33 2.76 -24.51
N HIS A 713 -15.61 3.51 -23.68
CA HIS A 713 -15.33 3.13 -22.30
C HIS A 713 -16.63 2.98 -21.49
N MET A 714 -17.58 3.91 -21.63
CA MET A 714 -18.90 3.78 -21.02
C MET A 714 -19.67 2.55 -21.53
N LEU A 715 -19.55 2.20 -22.82
CA LEU A 715 -20.14 0.97 -23.35
C LEU A 715 -19.60 -0.26 -22.63
N VAL A 716 -18.28 -0.33 -22.45
CA VAL A 716 -17.63 -1.43 -21.73
C VAL A 716 -18.18 -1.52 -20.30
N LEU A 717 -18.24 -0.40 -19.58
CA LEU A 717 -18.77 -0.37 -18.21
C LEU A 717 -20.24 -0.82 -18.12
N LEU A 718 -21.11 -0.33 -19.02
CA LEU A 718 -22.54 -0.67 -19.04
C LEU A 718 -22.77 -2.14 -19.46
N LYS A 719 -21.96 -2.67 -20.37
CA LYS A 719 -21.99 -4.10 -20.74
C LYS A 719 -21.51 -4.98 -19.59
N SER A 720 -20.43 -4.60 -18.91
CA SER A 720 -19.92 -5.29 -17.72
C SER A 720 -20.95 -5.30 -16.59
N ALA A 721 -21.71 -4.21 -16.44
CA ALA A 721 -22.84 -4.10 -15.51
C ALA A 721 -24.11 -4.85 -15.98
N ARG A 722 -24.07 -5.55 -17.13
CA ARG A 722 -25.20 -6.27 -17.75
C ARG A 722 -26.44 -5.40 -18.00
N PHE A 723 -26.26 -4.09 -18.08
CA PHE A 723 -27.35 -3.15 -18.33
C PHE A 723 -27.81 -3.17 -19.78
N ILE A 724 -26.86 -3.31 -20.71
CA ILE A 724 -27.13 -3.44 -22.14
C ILE A 724 -26.58 -4.77 -22.68
N PRO A 725 -27.23 -5.38 -23.68
CA PRO A 725 -26.72 -6.58 -24.36
C PRO A 725 -25.36 -6.36 -25.03
N SER A 726 -24.54 -7.41 -25.10
CA SER A 726 -23.18 -7.34 -25.67
C SER A 726 -23.14 -6.90 -27.15
N ASN A 727 -24.20 -7.15 -27.91
CA ASN A 727 -24.32 -6.80 -29.33
C ASN A 727 -24.78 -5.36 -29.60
N VAL A 728 -25.15 -4.59 -28.56
CA VAL A 728 -25.49 -3.17 -28.73
C VAL A 728 -24.21 -2.34 -28.82
N GLU A 729 -24.07 -1.62 -29.93
CA GLU A 729 -22.93 -0.71 -30.17
C GLU A 729 -23.37 0.73 -30.46
N GLU A 730 -24.65 0.95 -30.80
CA GLU A 730 -25.15 2.26 -31.16
C GLU A 730 -25.46 3.11 -29.93
N ILE A 731 -24.80 4.27 -29.83
CA ILE A 731 -24.91 5.20 -28.70
C ILE A 731 -26.34 5.73 -28.50
N THR A 732 -27.06 6.05 -29.59
CA THR A 732 -28.43 6.57 -29.52
C THR A 732 -29.37 5.59 -28.83
N THR A 733 -29.28 4.31 -29.19
CA THR A 733 -30.05 3.22 -28.56
C THR A 733 -29.77 3.14 -27.06
N ILE A 734 -28.53 3.40 -26.64
CA ILE A 734 -28.11 3.35 -25.25
C ILE A 734 -28.59 4.57 -24.48
N GLN A 735 -28.51 5.77 -25.05
CA GLN A 735 -29.06 6.97 -24.44
C GLN A 735 -30.57 6.81 -24.16
N ILE A 736 -31.31 6.22 -25.10
CA ILE A 736 -32.73 5.90 -24.92
C ILE A 736 -32.92 4.90 -23.77
N ALA A 737 -32.10 3.85 -23.70
CA ALA A 737 -32.15 2.87 -22.61
C ALA A 737 -31.83 3.50 -21.24
N ILE A 738 -30.83 4.38 -21.18
CA ILE A 738 -30.44 5.13 -19.97
C ILE A 738 -31.58 6.03 -19.50
N VAL A 739 -32.18 6.81 -20.41
CA VAL A 739 -33.31 7.70 -20.09
C VAL A 739 -34.48 6.90 -19.55
N LYS A 740 -34.85 5.81 -20.23
CA LYS A 740 -35.93 4.93 -19.79
C LYS A 740 -35.66 4.37 -18.40
N TRP A 741 -34.47 3.83 -18.16
CA TRP A 741 -34.10 3.29 -16.86
C TRP A 741 -34.13 4.36 -15.76
N ALA A 742 -33.60 5.56 -16.01
CA ALA A 742 -33.59 6.64 -15.02
C ALA A 742 -35.03 7.06 -14.65
N ASN A 743 -35.91 7.18 -15.64
CA ASN A 743 -37.33 7.47 -15.45
C ASN A 743 -38.09 6.37 -14.69
N ASP A 744 -37.75 5.10 -14.93
CA ASP A 744 -38.34 3.94 -14.24
C ASP A 744 -37.91 3.92 -12.76
N MET A 745 -36.64 4.25 -12.46
CA MET A 745 -36.09 4.32 -11.11
C MET A 745 -36.68 5.47 -10.28
N VAL A 746 -36.91 6.63 -10.88
CA VAL A 746 -37.49 7.79 -10.19
C VAL A 746 -38.96 7.53 -9.83
N LYS A 747 -39.28 7.62 -8.54
CA LYS A 747 -40.63 7.37 -8.00
C LYS A 747 -41.63 8.45 -8.42
N ARG A 748 -41.17 9.70 -8.47
CA ARG A 748 -41.97 10.87 -8.84
C ARG A 748 -42.23 10.91 -10.34
N LYS A 749 -43.43 10.48 -10.74
CA LYS A 749 -43.82 10.44 -12.17
C LYS A 749 -44.11 11.81 -12.78
N ASP A 750 -44.22 12.85 -11.95
CA ASP A 750 -44.22 14.25 -12.38
C ASP A 750 -42.82 14.75 -12.79
N LEU A 751 -41.76 14.06 -12.38
CA LEU A 751 -40.37 14.35 -12.75
C LEU A 751 -39.86 13.27 -13.69
N GLN A 752 -39.98 13.51 -14.99
CA GLN A 752 -39.52 12.61 -16.04
C GLN A 752 -38.74 13.42 -17.08
N ILE A 753 -37.75 12.80 -17.69
CA ILE A 753 -36.95 13.40 -18.76
C ILE A 753 -37.20 12.67 -20.08
N GLN A 754 -37.22 13.41 -21.19
CA GLN A 754 -37.35 12.78 -22.51
C GLN A 754 -36.00 12.46 -23.15
N THR A 755 -35.00 13.28 -22.86
CA THR A 755 -33.64 13.17 -23.38
C THR A 755 -32.64 13.59 -22.30
N LEU A 756 -31.35 13.32 -22.53
CA LEU A 756 -30.28 13.80 -21.65
C LEU A 756 -29.98 15.31 -21.81
N GLN A 757 -30.70 15.99 -22.71
CA GLN A 757 -30.65 17.44 -22.95
C GLN A 757 -31.82 18.20 -22.31
N ASP A 758 -32.71 17.50 -21.60
CA ASP A 758 -33.91 18.08 -21.02
C ASP A 758 -33.57 19.18 -20.00
N LYS A 759 -34.11 20.39 -20.20
CA LYS A 759 -33.80 21.56 -19.37
C LYS A 759 -34.24 21.38 -17.91
N SER A 760 -35.17 20.48 -17.62
CA SER A 760 -35.56 20.12 -16.25
C SER A 760 -34.41 19.58 -15.40
N LEU A 761 -33.39 18.96 -16.04
CA LEU A 761 -32.17 18.46 -15.39
C LEU A 761 -31.35 19.56 -14.71
N SER A 762 -31.45 20.81 -15.20
CA SER A 762 -30.71 21.95 -14.64
C SER A 762 -31.02 22.23 -13.16
N SER A 763 -32.19 21.79 -12.68
CA SER A 763 -32.57 21.89 -11.27
C SER A 763 -31.79 20.94 -10.36
N GLY A 764 -31.21 19.88 -10.89
CA GLY A 764 -30.59 18.78 -10.14
C GLY A 764 -31.59 17.88 -9.39
N ILE A 765 -32.87 18.25 -9.29
CA ILE A 765 -33.88 17.52 -8.48
C ILE A 765 -34.11 16.12 -9.03
N PHE A 766 -34.24 15.96 -10.35
CA PHE A 766 -34.37 14.65 -10.98
C PHE A 766 -33.18 13.73 -10.66
N LEU A 767 -31.95 14.28 -10.68
CA LEU A 767 -30.74 13.52 -10.38
C LEU A 767 -30.64 13.14 -8.90
N LEU A 768 -31.10 14.01 -7.99
CA LEU A 768 -31.21 13.69 -6.56
C LEU A 768 -32.23 12.57 -6.32
N GLU A 769 -33.41 12.64 -6.95
CA GLU A 769 -34.42 11.57 -6.87
C GLU A 769 -33.87 10.24 -7.40
N LEU A 770 -33.13 10.28 -8.51
CA LEU A 770 -32.47 9.11 -9.09
C LEU A 770 -31.46 8.51 -8.11
N LEU A 771 -30.59 9.33 -7.53
CA LEU A 771 -29.61 8.89 -6.52
C LEU A 771 -30.32 8.33 -5.28
N SER A 772 -31.43 8.94 -4.84
CA SER A 772 -32.22 8.46 -3.70
C SER A 772 -32.87 7.11 -3.96
N ALA A 773 -33.21 6.82 -5.22
CA ALA A 773 -33.76 5.54 -5.62
C ALA A 773 -32.70 4.43 -5.62
N VAL A 774 -31.43 4.79 -5.92
CA VAL A 774 -30.29 3.86 -5.91
C VAL A 774 -29.81 3.55 -4.48
N GLU A 775 -29.64 4.58 -3.65
CA GLU A 775 -29.23 4.45 -2.26
C GLU A 775 -30.03 5.44 -1.39
N PRO A 776 -30.94 4.98 -0.53
CA PRO A 776 -31.93 5.83 0.14
C PRO A 776 -31.40 6.75 1.27
N ALA A 777 -30.10 7.08 1.26
CA ALA A 777 -29.43 7.86 2.30
C ALA A 777 -29.25 9.36 1.94
N ILE A 778 -30.20 9.96 1.20
CA ILE A 778 -30.14 11.39 0.85
C ILE A 778 -30.74 12.23 1.97
N ASN A 779 -30.01 13.27 2.37
CA ASN A 779 -30.53 14.32 3.23
C ASN A 779 -31.25 15.37 2.37
N TRP A 780 -32.57 15.25 2.32
CA TRP A 780 -33.42 16.20 1.60
C TRP A 780 -33.48 17.59 2.27
N ASN A 781 -33.03 17.71 3.53
CA ASN A 781 -32.95 19.00 4.20
C ASN A 781 -31.88 19.87 3.53
N GLY A 782 -32.30 21.07 3.09
CA GLY A 782 -31.42 22.02 2.41
C GLY A 782 -31.34 21.84 0.89
N VAL A 783 -32.02 20.85 0.30
CA VAL A 783 -32.28 20.83 -1.15
C VAL A 783 -33.13 22.04 -1.51
N LYS A 784 -32.68 22.83 -2.49
CA LYS A 784 -33.30 24.09 -2.89
C LYS A 784 -34.39 23.89 -3.94
N CYS A 785 -35.33 24.82 -4.00
CA CYS A 785 -36.42 24.82 -4.99
C CYS A 785 -35.98 25.30 -6.39
N CYS A 786 -34.71 25.70 -6.56
CA CYS A 786 -34.08 26.04 -7.84
C CYS A 786 -34.69 27.25 -8.55
N LYS A 787 -35.03 28.31 -7.80
CA LYS A 787 -35.55 29.57 -8.34
C LYS A 787 -34.45 30.47 -8.93
N SER A 788 -33.20 30.25 -8.55
CA SER A 788 -32.02 30.97 -9.04
C SER A 788 -30.90 30.01 -9.43
N ASP A 789 -29.94 30.48 -10.23
CA ASP A 789 -28.81 29.64 -10.63
C ASP A 789 -27.88 29.28 -9.45
N ALA A 790 -27.76 30.16 -8.44
CA ALA A 790 -27.06 29.86 -7.20
C ALA A 790 -27.72 28.70 -6.42
N GLU A 791 -29.06 28.63 -6.42
CA GLU A 791 -29.78 27.50 -5.81
C GLU A 791 -29.57 26.19 -6.59
N LYS A 792 -29.56 26.26 -7.94
CA LYS A 792 -29.26 25.10 -8.79
C LYS A 792 -27.84 24.60 -8.57
N GLU A 793 -26.88 25.51 -8.40
CA GLU A 793 -25.49 25.18 -8.12
C GLU A 793 -25.32 24.42 -6.81
N ILE A 794 -26.02 24.83 -5.75
CA ILE A 794 -26.06 24.11 -4.47
C ILE A 794 -26.57 22.67 -4.65
N ASN A 795 -27.64 22.48 -5.42
CA ASN A 795 -28.19 21.15 -5.69
C ASN A 795 -27.25 20.31 -6.57
N ALA A 796 -26.68 20.91 -7.62
CA ALA A 796 -25.74 20.23 -8.51
C ALA A 796 -24.47 19.79 -7.77
N SER A 797 -23.90 20.62 -6.92
CA SER A 797 -22.77 20.25 -6.04
C SER A 797 -23.11 19.08 -5.13
N TYR A 798 -24.35 19.03 -4.62
CA TYR A 798 -24.81 17.91 -3.81
C TYR A 798 -24.95 16.61 -4.61
N VAL A 799 -25.53 16.68 -5.82
CA VAL A 799 -25.61 15.54 -6.76
C VAL A 799 -24.22 14.95 -7.01
N LEU A 800 -23.24 15.79 -7.33
CA LEU A 800 -21.87 15.33 -7.61
C LEU A 800 -21.22 14.69 -6.38
N SER A 801 -21.41 15.28 -5.20
CA SER A 801 -20.86 14.73 -3.96
C SER A 801 -21.48 13.37 -3.62
N LEU A 802 -22.81 13.24 -3.73
CA LEU A 802 -23.48 11.97 -3.50
C LEU A 802 -23.07 10.89 -4.51
N ALA A 803 -23.00 11.22 -5.80
CA ALA A 803 -22.54 10.27 -6.81
C ALA A 803 -21.09 9.82 -6.57
N ARG A 804 -20.18 10.73 -6.18
CA ARG A 804 -18.81 10.37 -5.78
C ARG A 804 -18.78 9.48 -4.54
N LYS A 805 -19.65 9.74 -3.55
CA LYS A 805 -19.80 8.91 -2.34
C LYS A 805 -20.28 7.50 -2.65
N LEU A 806 -21.14 7.32 -3.64
CA LEU A 806 -21.54 5.99 -4.13
C LEU A 806 -20.36 5.21 -4.72
N GLY A 807 -19.33 5.90 -5.21
CA GLY A 807 -18.22 5.27 -5.92
C GLY A 807 -18.10 5.70 -7.38
N CYS A 808 -18.96 6.60 -7.86
CA CYS A 808 -18.90 7.06 -9.24
C CYS A 808 -17.67 7.95 -9.45
N SER A 809 -16.82 7.60 -10.42
CA SER A 809 -15.63 8.37 -10.77
C SER A 809 -15.98 9.50 -11.74
N ILE A 810 -16.50 10.60 -11.20
CA ILE A 810 -17.05 11.72 -11.99
C ILE A 810 -16.23 13.02 -11.87
N PHE A 811 -16.04 13.67 -13.03
CA PHE A 811 -15.17 14.84 -13.21
C PHE A 811 -15.92 16.13 -13.58
N LEU A 812 -17.25 16.09 -13.50
CA LEU A 812 -18.13 17.21 -13.83
C LEU A 812 -17.99 18.35 -12.83
N TYR A 813 -18.28 19.56 -13.29
CA TYR A 813 -18.59 20.71 -12.45
C TYR A 813 -20.10 20.88 -12.23
N PRO A 814 -20.53 21.57 -11.16
CA PRO A 814 -21.93 21.91 -10.94
C PRO A 814 -22.57 22.60 -12.16
N ARG A 815 -21.82 23.50 -12.81
CA ARG A 815 -22.24 24.21 -14.02
C ARG A 815 -22.61 23.28 -15.19
N ASP A 816 -21.94 22.14 -15.35
CA ASP A 816 -22.28 21.16 -16.40
C ASP A 816 -23.70 20.61 -16.25
N ILE A 817 -24.20 20.49 -15.02
CA ILE A 817 -25.57 20.08 -14.74
C ILE A 817 -26.53 21.24 -15.02
N ILE A 818 -26.20 22.46 -14.58
CA ILE A 818 -27.04 23.66 -14.76
C ILE A 818 -27.24 23.96 -16.25
N GLU A 819 -26.18 23.88 -17.05
CA GLU A 819 -26.21 24.11 -18.50
C GLU A 819 -26.80 22.94 -19.28
N VAL A 820 -26.94 21.78 -18.62
CA VAL A 820 -27.40 20.50 -19.19
C VAL A 820 -26.47 20.05 -20.32
N ASN A 821 -25.18 19.93 -19.99
CA ASN A 821 -24.18 19.38 -20.91
C ASN A 821 -24.43 17.87 -21.10
N GLU A 822 -25.03 17.51 -22.22
CA GLU A 822 -25.45 16.14 -22.54
C GLU A 822 -24.35 15.10 -22.33
N LYS A 823 -23.12 15.40 -22.76
CA LYS A 823 -21.97 14.48 -22.64
C LYS A 823 -21.68 14.16 -21.18
N MET A 824 -21.76 15.18 -20.35
CA MET A 824 -21.49 15.10 -18.92
C MET A 824 -22.62 14.37 -18.19
N ILE A 825 -23.88 14.69 -18.50
CA ILE A 825 -25.05 14.00 -17.96
C ILE A 825 -25.04 12.52 -18.34
N PHE A 826 -24.71 12.19 -19.59
CA PHE A 826 -24.54 10.81 -20.05
C PHE A 826 -23.49 10.06 -19.22
N SER A 827 -22.33 10.68 -18.99
CA SER A 827 -21.28 10.13 -18.14
C SER A 827 -21.75 9.91 -16.71
N LEU A 828 -22.43 10.89 -16.12
CA LEU A 828 -22.93 10.83 -14.75
C LEU A 828 -23.92 9.68 -14.55
N ILE A 829 -25.01 9.63 -15.34
CA ILE A 829 -26.04 8.60 -15.19
C ILE A 829 -25.46 7.22 -15.55
N GLY A 830 -24.61 7.13 -16.58
CA GLY A 830 -23.97 5.87 -16.93
C GLY A 830 -23.09 5.30 -15.81
N ASN A 831 -22.36 6.16 -15.07
CA ASN A 831 -21.60 5.73 -13.89
C ASN A 831 -22.51 5.25 -12.76
N ILE A 832 -23.64 5.93 -12.52
CA ILE A 832 -24.64 5.52 -11.52
C ILE A 832 -25.21 4.12 -11.87
N ILE A 833 -25.51 3.87 -13.14
CA ILE A 833 -25.97 2.56 -13.62
C ILE A 833 -24.89 1.50 -13.42
N SER A 834 -23.64 1.81 -13.81
CA SER A 834 -22.52 0.86 -13.67
C SER A 834 -22.30 0.46 -12.22
N PHE A 835 -22.45 1.39 -11.28
CA PHE A 835 -22.44 1.10 -9.85
C PHE A 835 -23.56 0.13 -9.45
N CYS A 836 -24.79 0.35 -9.91
CA CYS A 836 -25.93 -0.52 -9.59
C CYS A 836 -25.72 -1.96 -10.06
N GLY A 837 -25.17 -2.18 -11.25
CA GLY A 837 -24.94 -3.53 -11.79
C GLY A 837 -23.69 -4.23 -11.22
N SER A 838 -22.88 -3.55 -10.42
CA SER A 838 -21.74 -4.14 -9.71
C SER A 838 -22.09 -4.73 -8.34
N ARG A 839 -23.30 -4.46 -7.84
CA ARG A 839 -23.92 -5.16 -6.70
C ARG A 839 -24.58 -6.44 -7.17
#